data_AF-A0A920AC30-F1
#
_entry.id   AF-A0A920AC30-F1
#
_cell.length_a   1.000
_cell.length_b   1.000
_cell.length_c   1.000
_cell.angle_alpha   90.00
_cell.angle_beta   90.00
_cell.angle_gamma   90.00
#
_symmetry.space_group_name_H-M   'P 1'
#
loop_
_entity.id
_entity.type
_entity.pdbx_description
1 polymer ?
#
loop_
_entity_poly.entity_id
_entity_poly.type
_entity_poly.pdbx_seq_one_letter_code
_entity_poly.pdbx_strand_id
1 'polypeptide(L)'
;MGCTQSSAFNYDSNANQNDGSCIAAIYGCTDSNSLNYNNIANTDNNSCIEIVYGCTSPSAINYNPLANQSDFSCIAQIFGCTNSEALNYNPFANFDDQSCVYSIPGCINSLAMNFNPNANQSDGSCIFPIYGCTNEFAINYLSIATIDNGSCIEPVYGCIYNYPFVLNYNIEANVNQVGPDDFSDPCQYDFGLRSSIQVCVDPTAENYFPVADLNSDLYNSFVASNVLINNDVCQFIYGCMDPTAYNYDFEAGIDDGSCIQYEDLIVGCLNEDYLEYDSLAVIQNESLCITLVLEGCTDFNAINIDVNANVDDASCYYNFIPGCTYENAQNYNIQANLDDGSCILTIMGCMDINAYNFNSTASQDDGSCVEYIYGCTNSLAYNYYELANTDDYSCENVLYGCTDSSAFNYNYLANTDDGTCIAIIEGCTVSNSLNFDFSANSDDGSCIAKVLGCTDSTAYNFNELANVNDNSCQPIIYGCTDINAFNYDSYVLEDDGSCIEYVYGCTNSLSFNYDPEANTDDFTCENVLYGCTDSSALNYNYLANTDDESCISIVEGCVDFTAVNYNLSANVDDGSCEYTIGGCINNLYLEFNPDAQFSDGTCQTLLIPGCENSLFIEFDPLANIDDGTCETPRVEGCTSLIADNYNYLANDDDGSCTFNDIMNELSSANDSLIELNDLVINCSATLEPIYLDLVEGWNTIGFTLRSPQDVVETLAPIVDQIKIIKNNDGQFYWPEMGPFNQIGDFIPGQGYLLKMNTFIESYYFPITD
;
A
#
# COMPACT_ATOMS: atom_id res chain seq x y z
N MET A 1 -11.17 -11.30 106.84
CA MET A 1 -9.98 -11.75 106.11
C MET A 1 -10.30 -11.61 104.62
N GLY A 2 -9.42 -10.98 103.85
CA GLY A 2 -9.63 -10.68 102.43
C GLY A 2 -8.43 -9.91 101.85
N CYS A 3 -8.37 -9.71 100.54
CA CYS A 3 -7.23 -9.03 99.92
C CYS A 3 -7.15 -7.54 100.33
N THR A 4 -6.06 -7.16 101.01
CA THR A 4 -5.85 -5.80 101.52
C THR A 4 -5.00 -4.91 100.60
N GLN A 5 -4.53 -5.42 99.45
CA GLN A 5 -3.69 -4.65 98.51
C GLN A 5 -4.57 -3.84 97.58
N SER A 6 -4.44 -2.50 97.61
CA SER A 6 -5.30 -1.59 96.83
C SER A 6 -5.12 -1.68 95.31
N SER A 7 -4.05 -2.32 94.83
CA SER A 7 -3.77 -2.54 93.40
C SER A 7 -4.20 -3.94 92.92
N ALA A 8 -4.78 -4.77 93.78
CA ALA A 8 -5.26 -6.10 93.41
C ALA A 8 -6.69 -6.02 92.84
N PHE A 9 -7.00 -6.88 91.87
CA PHE A 9 -8.30 -6.95 91.20
C PHE A 9 -9.45 -7.22 92.17
N ASN A 10 -9.22 -8.04 93.20
CA ASN A 10 -10.20 -8.40 94.23
C ASN A 10 -9.94 -7.69 95.58
N TYR A 11 -9.45 -6.46 95.55
CA TYR A 11 -9.26 -5.62 96.75
C TYR A 11 -10.57 -5.45 97.54
N ASP A 12 -10.54 -5.74 98.84
CA ASP A 12 -11.65 -5.50 99.76
C ASP A 12 -11.29 -4.42 100.78
N SER A 13 -11.95 -3.26 100.65
CA SER A 13 -11.77 -2.11 101.54
C SER A 13 -12.15 -2.36 103.01
N ASN A 14 -12.90 -3.44 103.30
CA ASN A 14 -13.29 -3.82 104.66
C ASN A 14 -12.39 -4.91 105.26
N ALA A 15 -11.42 -5.43 104.51
CA ALA A 15 -10.50 -6.44 105.00
C ALA A 15 -9.38 -5.79 105.84
N ASN A 16 -9.23 -6.22 107.10
CA ASN A 16 -8.18 -5.76 108.02
C ASN A 16 -7.02 -6.75 108.19
N GLN A 17 -7.09 -7.92 107.57
CA GLN A 17 -6.03 -8.94 107.50
C GLN A 17 -6.05 -9.62 106.13
N ASN A 18 -4.87 -9.68 105.49
CA ASN A 18 -4.65 -10.32 104.19
C ASN A 18 -4.59 -11.85 104.34
N ASP A 19 -5.36 -12.57 103.53
CA ASP A 19 -5.47 -14.03 103.53
C ASP A 19 -4.72 -14.70 102.35
N GLY A 20 -3.95 -13.94 101.57
CA GLY A 20 -3.24 -14.43 100.41
C GLY A 20 -4.09 -14.54 99.15
N SER A 21 -5.36 -14.11 99.17
CA SER A 21 -6.27 -14.19 98.02
C SER A 21 -6.05 -13.12 96.93
N CYS A 22 -5.05 -12.23 97.07
CA CYS A 22 -4.86 -11.10 96.15
C CYS A 22 -4.53 -11.53 94.71
N ILE A 23 -5.38 -11.13 93.76
CA ILE A 23 -5.21 -11.34 92.32
C ILE A 23 -4.62 -10.07 91.70
N ALA A 24 -3.55 -10.22 90.91
CA ALA A 24 -2.95 -9.07 90.21
C ALA A 24 -3.90 -8.49 89.15
N ALA A 25 -4.01 -7.16 89.08
CA ALA A 25 -4.71 -6.49 87.99
C ALA A 25 -3.88 -6.62 86.70
N ILE A 26 -4.43 -7.33 85.70
CA ILE A 26 -3.86 -7.44 84.35
C ILE A 26 -4.69 -6.52 83.47
N TYR A 27 -4.06 -5.43 83.02
CA TYR A 27 -4.70 -4.41 82.21
C TYR A 27 -4.72 -4.80 80.73
N GLY A 28 -5.86 -4.63 80.09
CA GLY A 28 -6.06 -4.87 78.66
C GLY A 28 -7.56 -4.84 78.32
N CYS A 29 -7.89 -4.89 77.03
CA CYS A 29 -9.29 -4.92 76.63
C CYS A 29 -9.97 -6.21 77.11
N THR A 30 -11.04 -6.09 77.88
CA THR A 30 -11.81 -7.22 78.42
C THR A 30 -13.06 -7.56 77.61
N ASP A 31 -13.37 -6.77 76.56
CA ASP A 31 -14.50 -7.02 75.67
C ASP A 31 -14.13 -8.03 74.58
N SER A 32 -14.81 -9.18 74.57
CA SER A 32 -14.60 -10.27 73.60
C SER A 32 -14.95 -9.91 72.16
N ASN A 33 -15.67 -8.80 71.93
CA ASN A 33 -16.05 -8.32 70.61
C ASN A 33 -15.11 -7.24 70.04
N SER A 34 -14.01 -6.93 70.75
CA SER A 34 -13.02 -5.93 70.33
C SER A 34 -11.80 -6.60 69.67
N LEU A 35 -11.17 -5.92 68.70
CA LEU A 35 -10.07 -6.46 67.88
C LEU A 35 -8.85 -6.88 68.71
N ASN A 36 -8.59 -6.17 69.81
CA ASN A 36 -7.46 -6.41 70.71
C ASN A 36 -7.90 -6.98 72.07
N TYR A 37 -8.99 -7.75 72.08
CA TYR A 37 -9.43 -8.51 73.26
C TYR A 37 -8.28 -9.32 73.85
N ASN A 38 -8.10 -9.22 75.16
CA ASN A 38 -7.09 -9.94 75.90
C ASN A 38 -7.76 -10.89 76.91
N ASN A 39 -7.74 -12.18 76.62
CA ASN A 39 -8.38 -13.21 77.45
C ASN A 39 -7.72 -13.43 78.83
N ILE A 40 -6.57 -12.83 79.10
CA ILE A 40 -5.92 -12.82 80.42
C ILE A 40 -6.07 -11.47 81.15
N ALA A 41 -6.64 -10.45 80.51
CA ALA A 41 -6.94 -9.18 81.17
C ALA A 41 -8.16 -9.34 82.09
N ASN A 42 -8.04 -8.86 83.31
CA ASN A 42 -9.15 -8.82 84.28
C ASN A 42 -9.57 -7.39 84.61
N THR A 43 -8.81 -6.39 84.16
CA THR A 43 -9.10 -4.98 84.41
C THR A 43 -9.05 -4.22 83.09
N ASP A 44 -10.19 -3.66 82.65
CA ASP A 44 -10.22 -2.86 81.43
C ASP A 44 -9.44 -1.55 81.63
N ASN A 45 -8.64 -1.19 80.63
CA ASN A 45 -7.86 0.05 80.59
C ASN A 45 -8.29 0.97 79.44
N ASN A 46 -9.49 0.76 78.89
CA ASN A 46 -10.03 1.50 77.75
C ASN A 46 -9.16 1.36 76.48
N SER A 47 -8.41 0.27 76.36
CA SER A 47 -7.62 -0.01 75.15
C SER A 47 -8.43 -0.66 74.03
N CYS A 48 -9.70 -1.01 74.25
CA CYS A 48 -10.54 -1.72 73.29
C CYS A 48 -10.66 -0.99 71.94
N ILE A 49 -10.35 -1.71 70.86
CA ILE A 49 -10.49 -1.26 69.48
C ILE A 49 -11.75 -1.90 68.91
N GLU A 50 -12.74 -1.08 68.55
CA GLU A 50 -13.99 -1.53 67.91
C GLU A 50 -13.69 -2.17 66.54
N ILE A 51 -14.38 -3.26 66.21
CA ILE A 51 -14.30 -3.88 64.88
C ILE A 51 -15.17 -3.07 63.91
N VAL A 52 -14.56 -2.52 62.87
CA VAL A 52 -15.24 -1.81 61.78
C VAL A 52 -15.07 -2.65 60.52
N TYR A 53 -16.17 -3.26 60.09
CA TYR A 53 -16.26 -4.03 58.85
C TYR A 53 -16.30 -3.09 57.63
N GLY A 54 -15.59 -3.47 56.57
CA GLY A 54 -15.63 -2.78 55.28
C GLY A 54 -14.41 -3.13 54.43
N CYS A 55 -14.35 -2.65 53.20
CA CYS A 55 -13.20 -2.93 52.36
C CYS A 55 -11.93 -2.25 52.88
N THR A 56 -10.92 -3.04 53.22
CA THR A 56 -9.63 -2.57 53.76
C THR A 56 -8.56 -2.33 52.69
N SER A 57 -8.83 -2.66 51.42
CA SER A 57 -7.88 -2.49 50.32
C SER A 57 -7.91 -1.07 49.75
N PRO A 58 -6.82 -0.29 49.82
CA PRO A 58 -6.76 1.09 49.29
C PRO A 58 -6.99 1.21 47.77
N SER A 59 -6.85 0.09 47.03
CA SER A 59 -7.07 0.03 45.57
C SER A 59 -8.49 -0.37 45.16
N ALA A 60 -9.39 -0.65 46.11
CA ALA A 60 -10.78 -0.98 45.82
C ALA A 60 -11.65 0.27 45.75
N ILE A 61 -12.68 0.25 44.90
CA ILE A 61 -13.58 1.39 44.66
C ILE A 61 -14.34 1.81 45.94
N ASN A 62 -14.69 0.84 46.77
CA ASN A 62 -15.40 1.05 48.03
C ASN A 62 -14.48 0.94 49.26
N TYR A 63 -13.19 1.27 49.10
CA TYR A 63 -12.24 1.35 50.22
C TYR A 63 -12.80 2.23 51.35
N ASN A 64 -12.86 1.66 52.56
CA ASN A 64 -13.23 2.39 53.76
C ASN A 64 -11.97 2.61 54.62
N PRO A 65 -11.46 3.85 54.73
CA PRO A 65 -10.26 4.14 55.52
C PRO A 65 -10.44 3.94 57.03
N LEU A 66 -11.67 3.72 57.50
CA LEU A 66 -11.98 3.41 58.90
C LEU A 66 -12.18 1.91 59.15
N ALA A 67 -12.22 1.07 58.11
CA ALA A 67 -12.37 -0.37 58.28
C ALA A 67 -11.07 -1.01 58.78
N ASN A 68 -11.18 -1.86 59.80
CA ASN A 68 -10.05 -2.62 60.35
C ASN A 68 -10.22 -4.13 60.22
N GLN A 69 -11.38 -4.59 59.71
CA GLN A 69 -11.60 -5.95 59.25
C GLN A 69 -12.34 -5.94 57.90
N SER A 70 -11.91 -6.82 56.99
CA SER A 70 -12.55 -6.99 55.70
C SER A 70 -13.86 -7.78 55.83
N ASP A 71 -14.92 -7.30 55.17
CA ASP A 71 -16.21 -7.97 55.05
C ASP A 71 -16.43 -8.62 53.68
N PHE A 72 -15.36 -8.74 52.89
CA PHE A 72 -15.37 -9.22 51.50
C PHE A 72 -16.20 -8.35 50.53
N SER A 73 -16.56 -7.13 50.91
CA SER A 73 -17.29 -6.21 50.03
C SER A 73 -16.40 -5.53 48.98
N CYS A 74 -15.08 -5.74 48.96
CA CYS A 74 -14.14 -5.03 48.09
C CYS A 74 -14.49 -5.18 46.60
N ILE A 75 -14.76 -4.06 45.94
CA ILE A 75 -15.00 -3.98 44.50
C ILE A 75 -13.66 -3.65 43.83
N ALA A 76 -13.14 -4.59 43.03
CA ALA A 76 -11.92 -4.41 42.25
C ALA A 76 -12.11 -3.36 41.15
N GLN A 77 -11.06 -2.57 40.89
CA GLN A 77 -10.98 -1.72 39.71
C GLN A 77 -10.74 -2.62 38.48
N ILE A 78 -11.67 -2.61 37.55
CA ILE A 78 -11.56 -3.23 36.24
C ILE A 78 -11.28 -2.08 35.28
N PHE A 79 -10.03 -1.99 34.85
CA PHE A 79 -9.56 -0.99 33.89
C PHE A 79 -10.09 -1.31 32.49
N GLY A 80 -10.48 -0.26 31.76
CA GLY A 80 -10.87 -0.34 30.37
C GLY A 80 -11.82 0.79 30.01
N CYS A 81 -12.12 0.93 28.71
CA CYS A 81 -13.02 1.98 28.27
C CYS A 81 -14.43 1.79 28.84
N THR A 82 -14.91 2.79 29.57
CA THR A 82 -16.26 2.78 30.21
C THR A 82 -17.34 3.45 29.35
N ASN A 83 -16.96 4.07 28.23
CA ASN A 83 -17.90 4.73 27.31
C ASN A 83 -18.48 3.73 26.31
N SER A 84 -19.80 3.54 26.31
CA SER A 84 -20.51 2.66 25.38
C SER A 84 -20.45 3.07 23.90
N GLU A 85 -20.03 4.29 23.60
CA GLU A 85 -19.85 4.80 22.22
C GLU A 85 -18.46 4.50 21.64
N ALA A 86 -17.53 3.96 22.43
CA ALA A 86 -16.20 3.60 21.97
C ALA A 86 -16.17 2.16 21.39
N LEU A 87 -15.33 1.94 20.37
CA LEU A 87 -15.13 0.65 19.71
C LEU A 87 -14.60 -0.43 20.65
N ASN A 88 -13.82 -0.04 21.66
CA ASN A 88 -13.26 -0.94 22.67
C ASN A 88 -13.95 -0.80 24.04
N TYR A 89 -15.24 -0.41 24.05
CA TYR A 89 -16.06 -0.41 25.26
C TYR A 89 -16.01 -1.76 25.97
N ASN A 90 -15.67 -1.75 27.26
CA ASN A 90 -15.70 -2.93 28.11
C ASN A 90 -16.88 -2.82 29.09
N PRO A 91 -17.95 -3.63 28.93
CA PRO A 91 -19.12 -3.60 29.81
C PRO A 91 -18.83 -4.01 31.26
N PHE A 92 -17.66 -4.58 31.53
CA PHE A 92 -17.20 -4.93 32.88
C PHE A 92 -16.22 -3.90 33.46
N ALA A 93 -15.73 -2.94 32.67
CA ALA A 93 -14.87 -1.89 33.19
C ALA A 93 -15.65 -0.94 34.09
N ASN A 94 -15.11 -0.69 35.28
CA ASN A 94 -15.66 0.24 36.27
C ASN A 94 -14.68 1.37 36.61
N PHE A 95 -13.56 1.43 35.88
CA PHE A 95 -12.53 2.45 36.01
C PHE A 95 -11.93 2.74 34.62
N ASP A 96 -12.10 3.98 34.13
CA ASP A 96 -11.58 4.39 32.82
C ASP A 96 -10.07 4.59 32.87
N ASP A 97 -9.35 3.86 32.02
CA ASP A 97 -7.89 3.95 31.86
C ASP A 97 -7.47 4.85 30.69
N GLN A 98 -8.43 5.59 30.10
CA GLN A 98 -8.25 6.42 28.91
C GLN A 98 -7.89 5.61 27.66
N SER A 99 -8.19 4.31 27.63
CA SER A 99 -8.01 3.47 26.44
C SER A 99 -9.09 3.65 25.37
N CYS A 100 -10.15 4.45 25.61
CA CYS A 100 -11.28 4.57 24.69
C CYS A 100 -10.87 4.97 23.26
N VAL A 101 -11.20 4.10 22.30
CA VAL A 101 -11.02 4.30 20.86
C VAL A 101 -12.38 4.62 20.25
N TYR A 102 -12.53 5.81 19.70
CA TYR A 102 -13.76 6.24 19.01
C TYR A 102 -13.64 5.99 17.52
N SER A 103 -14.76 5.76 16.83
CA SER A 103 -14.72 5.64 15.37
C SER A 103 -14.37 6.99 14.74
N ILE A 104 -13.38 6.96 13.84
CA ILE A 104 -12.96 8.07 13.00
C ILE A 104 -13.26 7.60 11.57
N PRO A 105 -14.38 8.06 10.99
CA PRO A 105 -14.73 7.74 9.61
C PRO A 105 -13.70 8.30 8.65
N GLY A 106 -13.36 7.53 7.63
CA GLY A 106 -12.51 7.95 6.51
C GLY A 106 -11.92 6.76 5.77
N CYS A 107 -11.20 7.02 4.68
CA CYS A 107 -10.54 5.95 3.97
C CYS A 107 -9.40 5.34 4.80
N ILE A 108 -9.54 4.05 5.16
CA ILE A 108 -8.54 3.29 5.93
C ILE A 108 -7.54 2.53 5.03
N ASN A 109 -7.80 2.44 3.72
CA ASN A 109 -6.95 1.72 2.80
C ASN A 109 -5.76 2.60 2.39
N SER A 110 -4.54 2.16 2.72
CA SER A 110 -3.29 2.90 2.44
C SER A 110 -2.94 3.01 0.96
N LEU A 111 -3.60 2.25 0.09
CA LEU A 111 -3.46 2.31 -1.37
C LEU A 111 -4.34 3.39 -2.02
N ALA A 112 -5.28 3.99 -1.28
CA ALA A 112 -6.14 5.04 -1.80
C ALA A 112 -5.45 6.42 -1.77
N MET A 113 -5.73 7.26 -2.76
CA MET A 113 -5.20 8.62 -2.87
C MET A 113 -5.66 9.55 -1.73
N ASN A 114 -6.80 9.24 -1.11
CA ASN A 114 -7.34 9.97 0.03
C ASN A 114 -7.25 9.19 1.35
N PHE A 115 -6.28 8.27 1.46
CA PHE A 115 -5.99 7.56 2.70
C PHE A 115 -5.84 8.52 3.89
N ASN A 116 -6.59 8.25 4.96
CA ASN A 116 -6.50 8.99 6.21
C ASN A 116 -5.84 8.10 7.27
N PRO A 117 -4.58 8.38 7.67
CA PRO A 117 -3.85 7.58 8.65
C PRO A 117 -4.47 7.59 10.07
N ASN A 118 -5.43 8.49 10.32
CA ASN A 118 -6.15 8.54 11.59
C ASN A 118 -7.54 7.88 11.52
N ALA A 119 -8.01 7.47 10.33
CA ALA A 119 -9.27 6.76 10.21
C ALA A 119 -9.12 5.33 10.73
N ASN A 120 -10.13 4.86 11.48
CA ASN A 120 -10.20 3.49 11.99
C ASN A 120 -11.54 2.81 11.63
N GLN A 121 -12.35 3.48 10.81
CA GLN A 121 -13.60 2.98 10.26
C GLN A 121 -13.73 3.48 8.82
N SER A 122 -13.88 2.56 7.86
CA SER A 122 -14.15 2.92 6.46
C SER A 122 -15.53 3.55 6.34
N ASP A 123 -15.60 4.69 5.64
CA ASP A 123 -16.84 5.37 5.29
C ASP A 123 -17.18 5.22 3.79
N GLY A 124 -16.45 4.38 3.07
CA GLY A 124 -16.59 4.20 1.62
C GLY A 124 -16.01 5.34 0.78
N SER A 125 -15.29 6.29 1.39
CA SER A 125 -14.75 7.44 0.66
C SER A 125 -13.48 7.14 -0.15
N CYS A 126 -12.93 5.92 -0.11
CA CYS A 126 -11.63 5.61 -0.74
C CYS A 126 -11.63 5.86 -2.25
N ILE A 127 -10.70 6.70 -2.71
CA ILE A 127 -10.46 7.00 -4.12
C ILE A 127 -9.17 6.30 -4.51
N PHE A 128 -9.27 5.23 -5.29
CA PHE A 128 -8.11 4.47 -5.75
C PHE A 128 -7.54 5.06 -7.05
N PRO A 129 -6.21 5.05 -7.22
CA PRO A 129 -5.61 5.39 -8.49
C PRO A 129 -5.95 4.32 -9.53
N ILE A 130 -6.56 4.72 -10.64
CA ILE A 130 -6.78 3.85 -11.79
C ILE A 130 -5.53 3.94 -12.67
N TYR A 131 -4.80 2.84 -12.75
CA TYR A 131 -3.61 2.70 -13.58
C TYR A 131 -4.02 2.29 -14.99
N GLY A 132 -3.53 3.00 -15.99
CA GLY A 132 -3.79 2.67 -17.40
C GLY A 132 -3.16 3.73 -18.30
N CYS A 133 -3.22 3.52 -19.61
CA CYS A 133 -2.69 4.51 -20.53
C CYS A 133 -3.56 5.78 -20.53
N THR A 134 -2.97 6.93 -20.24
CA THR A 134 -3.67 8.23 -20.25
C THR A 134 -3.55 8.98 -21.59
N ASN A 135 -2.80 8.44 -22.55
CA ASN A 135 -2.60 9.06 -23.87
C ASN A 135 -3.78 8.71 -24.79
N GLU A 136 -4.56 9.71 -25.19
CA GLU A 136 -5.74 9.57 -26.06
C GLU A 136 -5.44 8.98 -27.45
N PHE A 137 -4.18 8.99 -27.89
CA PHE A 137 -3.74 8.44 -29.18
C PHE A 137 -3.23 6.99 -29.09
N ALA A 138 -3.16 6.40 -27.90
CA ALA A 138 -2.71 5.01 -27.73
C ALA A 138 -3.86 4.01 -27.94
N ILE A 139 -3.53 2.80 -28.40
CA ILE A 139 -4.52 1.74 -28.67
C ILE A 139 -5.26 1.33 -27.39
N ASN A 140 -4.55 1.27 -26.27
CA ASN A 140 -5.07 0.89 -24.96
C ASN A 140 -5.36 2.11 -24.07
N TYR A 141 -5.71 3.25 -24.66
CA TYR A 141 -6.16 4.43 -23.94
C TYR A 141 -7.34 4.10 -23.01
N LEU A 142 -7.24 4.51 -21.76
CA LEU A 142 -8.28 4.34 -20.76
C LEU A 142 -8.70 5.72 -20.25
N SER A 143 -9.90 6.17 -20.62
CA SER A 143 -10.42 7.50 -20.27
C SER A 143 -10.62 7.73 -18.77
N ILE A 144 -10.74 6.65 -18.01
CA ILE A 144 -10.87 6.68 -16.54
C ILE A 144 -9.52 6.53 -15.83
N ALA A 145 -8.42 6.26 -16.54
CA ALA A 145 -7.10 6.17 -15.93
C ALA A 145 -6.71 7.53 -15.33
N THR A 146 -6.40 7.52 -14.03
CA THR A 146 -5.93 8.72 -13.31
C THR A 146 -4.41 8.81 -13.28
N ILE A 147 -3.72 7.69 -13.52
CA ILE A 147 -2.26 7.59 -13.49
C ILE A 147 -1.77 6.76 -14.68
N ASP A 148 -0.87 7.35 -15.48
CA ASP A 148 -0.15 6.62 -16.51
C ASP A 148 0.83 5.63 -15.89
N ASN A 149 0.66 4.34 -16.22
CA ASN A 149 1.57 3.26 -15.78
C ASN A 149 2.62 2.91 -16.85
N GLY A 150 2.72 3.69 -17.94
CA GLY A 150 3.66 3.45 -19.03
C GLY A 150 3.28 2.28 -19.94
N SER A 151 2.05 1.77 -19.83
CA SER A 151 1.52 0.71 -20.69
C SER A 151 1.06 1.19 -22.08
N CYS A 152 1.11 2.50 -22.36
CA CYS A 152 0.63 3.06 -23.62
C CYS A 152 1.24 2.37 -24.85
N ILE A 153 0.39 1.82 -25.70
CA ILE A 153 0.77 1.20 -26.95
C ILE A 153 0.54 2.19 -28.09
N GLU A 154 1.62 2.66 -28.70
CA GLU A 154 1.54 3.55 -29.87
C GLU A 154 1.01 2.79 -31.10
N PRO A 155 0.08 3.41 -31.87
CA PRO A 155 -0.44 2.80 -33.07
C PRO A 155 0.59 2.80 -34.20
N VAL A 156 0.92 1.61 -34.68
CA VAL A 156 1.71 1.35 -35.88
C VAL A 156 0.78 0.75 -36.92
N TYR A 157 0.51 1.53 -37.96
CA TYR A 157 -0.42 1.19 -39.04
C TYR A 157 0.23 0.25 -40.06
N GLY A 158 -0.49 -0.80 -40.45
CA GLY A 158 -0.07 -1.72 -41.50
C GLY A 158 -0.85 -3.02 -41.48
N CYS A 159 -0.48 -3.97 -42.34
CA CYS A 159 -1.17 -5.26 -42.38
C CYS A 159 -0.73 -6.16 -41.22
N ILE A 160 -1.63 -6.45 -40.26
CA ILE A 160 -1.29 -7.23 -39.05
C ILE A 160 -1.51 -8.75 -39.23
N TYR A 161 -2.15 -9.18 -40.32
CA TYR A 161 -2.52 -10.58 -40.48
C TYR A 161 -1.37 -11.44 -41.00
N ASN A 162 -0.82 -12.29 -40.12
CA ASN A 162 0.24 -13.24 -40.47
C ASN A 162 -0.31 -14.55 -41.06
N TYR A 163 -1.00 -14.46 -42.19
CA TYR A 163 -1.44 -15.65 -42.94
C TYR A 163 -0.56 -15.90 -44.16
N PRO A 164 -0.34 -17.17 -44.56
CA PRO A 164 0.45 -17.52 -45.76
C PRO A 164 -0.05 -16.91 -47.09
N PHE A 165 -1.31 -16.46 -47.14
CA PHE A 165 -1.92 -15.83 -48.31
C PHE A 165 -1.86 -14.28 -48.27
N VAL A 166 -1.27 -13.70 -47.23
CA VAL A 166 -1.05 -12.25 -47.09
C VAL A 166 0.37 -11.95 -47.52
N LEU A 167 0.53 -11.01 -48.47
CA LEU A 167 1.81 -10.73 -49.12
C LEU A 167 2.65 -9.64 -48.42
N ASN A 168 2.01 -8.81 -47.61
CA ASN A 168 2.59 -7.59 -47.04
C ASN A 168 2.37 -7.49 -45.52
N TYR A 169 2.33 -8.62 -44.82
CA TYR A 169 2.31 -8.65 -43.35
C TYR A 169 3.46 -7.79 -42.78
N ASN A 170 3.11 -6.86 -41.90
CA ASN A 170 4.03 -6.00 -41.18
C ASN A 170 4.09 -6.47 -39.72
N ILE A 171 5.24 -6.99 -39.30
CA ILE A 171 5.47 -7.48 -37.94
C ILE A 171 5.49 -6.37 -36.88
N GLU A 172 5.73 -5.13 -37.28
CA GLU A 172 5.73 -3.98 -36.37
C GLU A 172 4.34 -3.32 -36.27
N ALA A 173 3.41 -3.67 -37.17
CA ALA A 173 2.07 -3.11 -37.14
C ALA A 173 1.20 -3.79 -36.08
N ASN A 174 0.44 -2.97 -35.34
CA ASN A 174 -0.54 -3.39 -34.35
C ASN A 174 -1.95 -2.84 -34.66
N VAL A 175 -2.10 -2.04 -35.72
CA VAL A 175 -3.40 -1.55 -36.22
C VAL A 175 -3.55 -1.90 -37.71
N ASN A 176 -4.60 -2.65 -38.07
CA ASN A 176 -4.88 -3.06 -39.45
C ASN A 176 -5.51 -1.95 -40.31
N GLN A 177 -4.77 -0.88 -40.56
CA GLN A 177 -5.23 0.30 -41.30
C GLN A 177 -4.08 0.89 -42.13
N VAL A 178 -4.39 1.75 -43.10
CA VAL A 178 -3.39 2.43 -43.93
C VAL A 178 -2.79 3.63 -43.19
N GLY A 179 -3.55 4.27 -42.31
CA GLY A 179 -3.12 5.38 -41.47
C GLY A 179 -4.22 5.85 -40.51
N PRO A 180 -3.96 6.90 -39.70
CA PRO A 180 -4.87 7.37 -38.65
C PRO A 180 -6.25 7.81 -39.16
N ASP A 181 -6.32 8.34 -40.39
CA ASP A 181 -7.57 8.79 -41.03
C ASP A 181 -8.04 7.85 -42.16
N ASP A 182 -7.34 6.73 -42.39
CA ASP A 182 -7.62 5.78 -43.47
C ASP A 182 -7.79 4.36 -42.91
N PHE A 183 -9.04 4.06 -42.54
CA PHE A 183 -9.48 2.78 -41.99
C PHE A 183 -9.56 1.64 -43.01
N SER A 184 -9.12 1.86 -44.25
CA SER A 184 -9.15 0.81 -45.27
C SER A 184 -8.17 -0.31 -44.96
N ASP A 185 -8.49 -1.51 -45.45
CA ASP A 185 -7.66 -2.69 -45.29
C ASP A 185 -6.31 -2.53 -46.02
N PRO A 186 -5.18 -2.49 -45.30
CA PRO A 186 -3.85 -2.31 -45.88
C PRO A 186 -3.29 -3.61 -46.49
N CYS A 187 -3.96 -4.75 -46.27
CA CYS A 187 -3.44 -6.07 -46.65
C CYS A 187 -3.60 -6.39 -48.15
N GLN A 188 -2.61 -7.10 -48.69
CA GLN A 188 -2.61 -7.62 -50.05
C GLN A 188 -2.70 -9.14 -50.02
N TYR A 189 -3.64 -9.69 -50.78
CA TYR A 189 -3.99 -11.11 -50.74
C TYR A 189 -3.62 -11.86 -52.03
N ASP A 190 -3.00 -13.03 -51.89
CA ASP A 190 -2.81 -14.01 -52.96
C ASP A 190 -3.12 -15.44 -52.48
N PHE A 191 -4.18 -16.02 -53.04
CA PHE A 191 -4.70 -17.32 -52.63
C PHE A 191 -4.11 -18.51 -53.42
N GLY A 192 -3.26 -18.27 -54.43
CA GLY A 192 -2.59 -19.33 -55.20
C GLY A 192 -3.50 -20.50 -55.64
N LEU A 193 -3.12 -21.74 -55.28
CA LEU A 193 -3.96 -22.95 -55.34
C LEU A 193 -4.64 -23.15 -53.98
N ARG A 194 -5.99 -23.07 -53.95
CA ARG A 194 -6.87 -23.15 -52.74
C ARG A 194 -6.20 -23.72 -51.50
N SER A 195 -5.89 -22.85 -50.55
CA SER A 195 -5.39 -23.24 -49.24
C SER A 195 -6.54 -23.80 -48.38
N SER A 196 -6.26 -24.83 -47.59
CA SER A 196 -7.17 -25.37 -46.57
C SER A 196 -7.05 -24.62 -45.24
N ILE A 197 -6.71 -23.33 -45.27
CA ILE A 197 -6.41 -22.53 -44.07
C ILE A 197 -7.72 -22.10 -43.41
N GLN A 198 -7.78 -22.30 -42.09
CA GLN A 198 -8.92 -21.97 -41.25
C GLN A 198 -8.75 -20.59 -40.62
N VAL A 199 -9.81 -19.78 -40.61
CA VAL A 199 -9.84 -18.44 -39.99
C VAL A 199 -10.98 -18.34 -38.99
N CYS A 200 -10.78 -17.53 -37.95
CA CYS A 200 -11.77 -17.19 -36.95
C CYS A 200 -12.53 -15.93 -37.38
N VAL A 201 -13.85 -15.89 -37.20
CA VAL A 201 -14.68 -14.69 -37.44
C VAL A 201 -15.42 -14.24 -36.18
N ASP A 202 -14.97 -14.70 -35.01
CA ASP A 202 -15.49 -14.23 -33.73
C ASP A 202 -14.77 -12.92 -33.36
N PRO A 203 -15.48 -11.79 -33.22
CA PRO A 203 -14.86 -10.50 -32.91
C PRO A 203 -14.24 -10.41 -31.52
N THR A 204 -14.51 -11.38 -30.63
CA THR A 204 -13.92 -11.43 -29.28
C THR A 204 -12.60 -12.22 -29.24
N ALA A 205 -12.17 -12.79 -30.36
CA ALA A 205 -10.94 -13.58 -30.46
C ALA A 205 -9.73 -12.74 -30.89
N GLU A 206 -8.56 -13.05 -30.35
CA GLU A 206 -7.26 -12.48 -30.72
C GLU A 206 -6.93 -12.63 -32.21
N ASN A 207 -7.27 -13.79 -32.76
CA ASN A 207 -7.04 -14.12 -34.17
C ASN A 207 -8.29 -13.87 -35.03
N TYR A 208 -9.15 -12.94 -34.61
CA TYR A 208 -10.29 -12.48 -35.37
C TYR A 208 -9.85 -11.97 -36.75
N PHE A 209 -10.48 -12.49 -37.80
CA PHE A 209 -10.22 -12.10 -39.18
C PHE A 209 -11.44 -11.39 -39.77
N PRO A 210 -11.57 -10.05 -39.57
CA PRO A 210 -12.76 -9.27 -39.94
C PRO A 210 -13.06 -9.29 -41.43
N VAL A 211 -12.05 -9.51 -42.29
CA VAL A 211 -12.21 -9.49 -43.74
C VAL A 211 -13.04 -10.68 -44.25
N ALA A 212 -13.15 -11.75 -43.46
CA ALA A 212 -14.02 -12.89 -43.74
C ALA A 212 -15.36 -12.87 -42.98
N ASP A 213 -15.55 -11.95 -42.03
CA ASP A 213 -16.80 -11.80 -41.28
C ASP A 213 -17.81 -10.95 -42.05
N LEU A 214 -18.99 -11.52 -42.32
CA LEU A 214 -20.10 -10.85 -43.01
C LEU A 214 -20.64 -9.63 -42.26
N ASN A 215 -20.41 -9.53 -40.96
CA ASN A 215 -20.88 -8.43 -40.12
C ASN A 215 -19.84 -7.31 -39.96
N SER A 216 -18.64 -7.47 -40.50
CA SER A 216 -17.56 -6.49 -40.42
C SER A 216 -17.64 -5.46 -41.56
N ASP A 217 -17.32 -4.20 -41.25
CA ASP A 217 -17.18 -3.13 -42.26
C ASP A 217 -16.01 -3.38 -43.23
N LEU A 218 -15.05 -4.22 -42.84
CA LEU A 218 -13.92 -4.64 -43.67
C LEU A 218 -14.22 -5.89 -44.51
N TYR A 219 -15.46 -6.38 -44.52
CA TYR A 219 -15.84 -7.60 -45.23
C TYR A 219 -15.46 -7.56 -46.72
N ASN A 220 -14.73 -8.58 -47.16
CA ASN A 220 -14.38 -8.75 -48.56
C ASN A 220 -14.86 -10.12 -49.08
N SER A 221 -15.90 -10.08 -49.91
CA SER A 221 -16.51 -11.29 -50.49
C SER A 221 -15.54 -12.21 -51.24
N PHE A 222 -14.49 -11.64 -51.85
CA PHE A 222 -13.47 -12.42 -52.57
C PHE A 222 -12.57 -13.15 -51.58
N VAL A 223 -12.11 -12.49 -50.53
CA VAL A 223 -11.30 -13.10 -49.46
C VAL A 223 -12.12 -14.16 -48.71
N ALA A 224 -13.34 -13.83 -48.29
CA ALA A 224 -14.24 -14.73 -47.57
C ALA A 224 -14.56 -16.01 -48.37
N SER A 225 -14.62 -15.93 -49.70
CA SER A 225 -14.87 -17.09 -50.58
C SER A 225 -13.65 -18.01 -50.77
N ASN A 226 -12.45 -17.58 -50.34
CA ASN A 226 -11.18 -18.30 -50.52
C ASN A 226 -10.55 -18.80 -49.21
N VAL A 227 -11.17 -18.53 -48.06
CA VAL A 227 -10.76 -19.03 -46.73
C VAL A 227 -11.82 -19.99 -46.16
N LEU A 228 -11.44 -20.83 -45.19
CA LEU A 228 -12.39 -21.69 -44.48
C LEU A 228 -12.71 -21.11 -43.10
N ILE A 229 -13.94 -20.66 -42.89
CA ILE A 229 -14.38 -20.14 -41.58
C ILE A 229 -14.53 -21.32 -40.60
N ASN A 230 -13.82 -21.28 -39.49
CA ASN A 230 -13.93 -22.24 -38.39
C ASN A 230 -13.73 -21.54 -37.04
N ASN A 231 -14.79 -21.36 -36.27
CA ASN A 231 -14.68 -20.70 -34.96
C ASN A 231 -14.03 -21.60 -33.88
N ASP A 232 -13.84 -22.89 -34.14
CA ASP A 232 -13.09 -23.76 -33.23
C ASP A 232 -11.59 -23.43 -33.18
N VAL A 233 -11.07 -22.63 -34.13
CA VAL A 233 -9.68 -22.16 -34.13
C VAL A 233 -9.51 -20.77 -33.49
N CYS A 234 -10.58 -20.17 -32.98
CA CYS A 234 -10.52 -18.88 -32.30
C CYS A 234 -9.65 -18.99 -31.03
N GLN A 235 -8.78 -18.00 -30.83
CA GLN A 235 -7.93 -17.85 -29.66
C GLN A 235 -8.47 -16.70 -28.82
N PHE A 236 -8.61 -16.91 -27.51
CA PHE A 236 -9.15 -15.91 -26.59
C PHE A 236 -8.13 -15.65 -25.49
N ILE A 237 -8.00 -14.39 -25.10
CA ILE A 237 -7.30 -14.00 -23.87
C ILE A 237 -8.34 -13.89 -22.76
N TYR A 238 -8.07 -14.60 -21.67
CA TYR A 238 -8.86 -14.62 -20.46
C TYR A 238 -8.16 -13.75 -19.43
N GLY A 239 -8.91 -12.87 -18.78
CA GLY A 239 -8.38 -11.98 -17.75
C GLY A 239 -9.45 -11.03 -17.24
N CYS A 240 -9.10 -10.19 -16.27
CA CYS A 240 -10.06 -9.25 -15.71
C CYS A 240 -10.37 -8.12 -16.70
N MET A 241 -11.63 -7.99 -17.12
CA MET A 241 -12.09 -6.93 -18.01
C MET A 241 -12.56 -5.66 -17.30
N ASP A 242 -12.61 -5.66 -15.96
CA ASP A 242 -13.02 -4.51 -15.15
C ASP A 242 -11.85 -3.53 -14.98
N PRO A 243 -11.89 -2.33 -15.58
CA PRO A 243 -10.81 -1.36 -15.50
C PRO A 243 -10.67 -0.69 -14.12
N THR A 244 -11.59 -0.95 -13.18
CA THR A 244 -11.48 -0.51 -11.79
C THR A 244 -10.84 -1.56 -10.87
N ALA A 245 -10.64 -2.78 -11.36
CA ALA A 245 -9.98 -3.84 -10.62
C ALA A 245 -8.44 -3.71 -10.67
N TYR A 246 -7.79 -4.19 -9.61
CA TYR A 246 -6.34 -4.12 -9.45
C TYR A 246 -5.56 -4.91 -10.51
N ASN A 247 -6.11 -6.03 -10.96
CA ASN A 247 -5.51 -6.91 -11.97
C ASN A 247 -6.20 -6.80 -13.33
N TYR A 248 -6.74 -5.63 -13.66
CA TYR A 248 -7.28 -5.32 -14.99
C TYR A 248 -6.27 -5.71 -16.08
N ASP A 249 -6.78 -6.43 -17.09
CA ASP A 249 -6.04 -6.84 -18.28
C ASP A 249 -6.72 -6.24 -19.52
N PHE A 250 -6.04 -5.31 -20.18
CA PHE A 250 -6.59 -4.64 -21.35
C PHE A 250 -6.64 -5.54 -22.60
N GLU A 251 -5.86 -6.63 -22.62
CA GLU A 251 -5.84 -7.60 -23.73
C GLU A 251 -6.95 -8.66 -23.56
N ALA A 252 -7.62 -8.72 -22.39
CA ALA A 252 -8.66 -9.71 -22.14
C ALA A 252 -9.93 -9.43 -22.97
N GLY A 253 -10.25 -10.37 -23.87
CA GLY A 253 -11.52 -10.40 -24.60
C GLY A 253 -12.65 -11.11 -23.87
N ILE A 254 -12.31 -11.88 -22.82
CA ILE A 254 -13.26 -12.65 -22.00
C ILE A 254 -12.89 -12.54 -20.51
N ASP A 255 -13.86 -12.12 -19.70
CA ASP A 255 -13.74 -12.11 -18.25
C ASP A 255 -13.77 -13.54 -17.69
N ASP A 256 -12.71 -13.90 -16.96
CA ASP A 256 -12.57 -15.21 -16.29
C ASP A 256 -12.97 -15.18 -14.81
N GLY A 257 -13.42 -14.02 -14.31
CA GLY A 257 -13.80 -13.82 -12.92
C GLY A 257 -12.59 -13.65 -12.00
N SER A 258 -11.39 -13.41 -12.54
CA SER A 258 -10.19 -13.15 -11.75
C SER A 258 -10.11 -11.74 -11.18
N CYS A 259 -11.06 -10.83 -11.48
CA CYS A 259 -11.04 -9.44 -11.02
C CYS A 259 -10.92 -9.31 -9.49
N ILE A 260 -9.87 -8.63 -9.03
CA ILE A 260 -9.58 -8.32 -7.63
C ILE A 260 -9.87 -6.84 -7.41
N GLN A 261 -10.85 -6.53 -6.56
CA GLN A 261 -11.16 -5.15 -6.22
C GLN A 261 -10.14 -4.60 -5.21
N TYR A 262 -9.90 -3.29 -5.25
CA TYR A 262 -8.96 -2.63 -4.32
C TYR A 262 -9.37 -2.76 -2.85
N GLU A 263 -10.66 -2.94 -2.57
CA GLU A 263 -11.22 -3.14 -1.23
C GLU A 263 -10.92 -4.53 -0.66
N ASP A 264 -10.66 -5.50 -1.53
CA ASP A 264 -10.34 -6.89 -1.17
C ASP A 264 -8.83 -7.13 -0.98
N LEU A 265 -7.99 -6.13 -1.30
CA LEU A 265 -6.54 -6.20 -1.12
C LEU A 265 -6.16 -6.04 0.36
N ILE A 266 -5.91 -7.15 1.02
CA ILE A 266 -5.37 -7.18 2.38
C ILE A 266 -3.84 -7.07 2.30
N VAL A 267 -3.28 -5.98 2.84
CA VAL A 267 -1.83 -5.79 3.00
C VAL A 267 -1.45 -6.28 4.39
N GLY A 268 -0.54 -7.25 4.47
CA GLY A 268 -0.19 -7.88 5.75
C GLY A 268 1.17 -8.56 5.73
N CYS A 269 1.52 -9.16 6.86
CA CYS A 269 2.70 -10.02 6.94
C CYS A 269 2.34 -11.41 6.41
N LEU A 270 2.94 -11.87 5.32
CA LEU A 270 2.80 -13.23 4.79
C LEU A 270 3.86 -14.19 5.33
N ASN A 271 4.69 -13.75 6.28
CA ASN A 271 5.70 -14.60 6.89
C ASN A 271 5.17 -15.25 8.18
N GLU A 272 4.94 -16.57 8.12
CA GLU A 272 4.45 -17.41 9.21
C GLU A 272 5.35 -17.43 10.46
N ASP A 273 6.61 -17.02 10.32
CA ASP A 273 7.55 -16.93 11.45
C ASP A 273 7.23 -15.75 12.38
N TYR A 274 6.24 -14.90 12.08
CA TYR A 274 5.88 -13.71 12.85
C TYR A 274 4.45 -13.81 13.40
N LEU A 275 4.22 -13.25 14.60
CA LEU A 275 2.90 -13.25 15.25
C LEU A 275 1.85 -12.46 14.47
N GLU A 276 2.28 -11.45 13.70
CA GLU A 276 1.42 -10.63 12.85
C GLU A 276 1.14 -11.26 11.48
N TYR A 277 1.50 -12.54 11.28
CA TYR A 277 1.17 -13.29 10.08
C TYR A 277 -0.34 -13.27 9.82
N ASP A 278 -0.72 -12.86 8.60
CA ASP A 278 -2.08 -12.89 8.12
C ASP A 278 -2.16 -13.75 6.86
N SER A 279 -2.76 -14.94 7.00
CA SER A 279 -2.98 -15.87 5.89
C SER A 279 -3.94 -15.35 4.82
N LEU A 280 -4.66 -14.26 5.08
CA LEU A 280 -5.59 -13.61 4.15
C LEU A 280 -4.94 -12.43 3.40
N ALA A 281 -3.73 -12.00 3.78
CA ALA A 281 -3.02 -10.95 3.08
C ALA A 281 -2.60 -11.39 1.66
N VAL A 282 -2.78 -10.51 0.68
CA VAL A 282 -2.44 -10.76 -0.74
C VAL A 282 -1.18 -9.99 -1.15
N ILE A 283 -0.83 -8.94 -0.40
CA ILE A 283 0.34 -8.09 -0.61
C ILE A 283 1.25 -8.18 0.63
N GLN A 284 2.49 -8.63 0.42
CA GLN A 284 3.51 -8.68 1.48
C GLN A 284 3.92 -7.27 1.91
N ASN A 285 3.86 -6.99 3.21
CA ASN A 285 4.47 -5.82 3.82
C ASN A 285 5.38 -6.22 4.97
N GLU A 286 6.69 -6.22 4.71
CA GLU A 286 7.71 -6.58 5.71
C GLU A 286 7.73 -5.65 6.94
N SER A 287 7.24 -4.42 6.81
CA SER A 287 7.17 -3.48 7.94
C SER A 287 6.08 -3.86 8.95
N LEU A 288 5.14 -4.73 8.56
CA LEU A 288 4.10 -5.28 9.43
C LEU A 288 4.53 -6.59 10.11
N CYS A 289 5.63 -7.22 9.67
CA CYS A 289 6.22 -8.39 10.32
C CYS A 289 7.14 -7.94 11.46
N ILE A 290 6.61 -7.76 12.67
CA ILE A 290 7.34 -7.10 13.76
C ILE A 290 7.87 -8.14 14.76
N THR A 291 7.00 -9.03 15.24
CA THR A 291 7.31 -9.92 16.37
C THR A 291 7.53 -11.34 15.89
N LEU A 292 8.79 -11.81 15.93
CA LEU A 292 9.13 -13.19 15.59
C LEU A 292 8.51 -14.17 16.61
N VAL A 293 7.95 -15.27 16.12
CA VAL A 293 7.47 -16.39 16.91
C VAL A 293 8.65 -17.11 17.56
N LEU A 294 8.61 -17.22 18.88
CA LEU A 294 9.54 -17.97 19.72
C LEU A 294 8.73 -18.98 20.51
N GLU A 295 8.79 -20.24 20.09
CA GLU A 295 8.07 -21.36 20.71
C GLU A 295 8.77 -21.87 21.97
N GLY A 296 8.00 -22.15 23.03
CA GLY A 296 8.49 -22.75 24.27
C GLY A 296 7.43 -22.69 25.38
N CYS A 297 7.68 -23.34 26.52
CA CYS A 297 6.72 -23.33 27.64
C CYS A 297 6.56 -21.92 28.23
N THR A 298 5.35 -21.37 28.21
CA THR A 298 5.07 -20.00 28.69
C THR A 298 4.53 -19.95 30.13
N ASP A 299 4.20 -21.09 30.75
CA ASP A 299 3.60 -21.14 32.09
C ASP A 299 4.63 -20.92 33.21
N PHE A 300 4.42 -19.88 34.02
CA PHE A 300 5.30 -19.51 35.15
C PHE A 300 5.40 -20.53 36.28
N ASN A 301 4.52 -21.54 36.31
CA ASN A 301 4.54 -22.60 37.30
C ASN A 301 5.19 -23.90 36.79
N ALA A 302 5.51 -23.99 35.50
CA ALA A 302 6.15 -25.15 34.91
C ALA A 302 7.65 -25.16 35.18
N ILE A 303 8.24 -26.35 35.26
CA ILE A 303 9.66 -26.51 35.58
C ILE A 303 10.56 -26.05 34.43
N ASN A 304 10.05 -26.14 33.20
CA ASN A 304 10.78 -25.84 31.97
C ASN A 304 10.27 -24.57 31.28
N ILE A 305 9.82 -23.56 32.03
CA ILE A 305 9.46 -22.25 31.48
C ILE A 305 10.61 -21.67 30.65
N ASP A 306 10.30 -21.24 29.42
CA ASP A 306 11.17 -20.42 28.59
C ASP A 306 10.73 -18.96 28.66
N VAL A 307 11.56 -18.12 29.29
CA VAL A 307 11.28 -16.70 29.50
C VAL A 307 11.36 -15.86 28.22
N ASN A 308 11.84 -16.43 27.11
CA ASN A 308 11.88 -15.78 25.81
C ASN A 308 10.79 -16.28 24.87
N ALA A 309 10.04 -17.32 25.25
CA ALA A 309 8.96 -17.82 24.43
C ALA A 309 7.76 -16.86 24.47
N ASN A 310 7.17 -16.61 23.31
CA ASN A 310 5.94 -15.83 23.14
C ASN A 310 4.78 -16.67 22.60
N VAL A 311 5.02 -17.95 22.28
CA VAL A 311 4.02 -18.95 21.89
C VAL A 311 4.24 -20.24 22.67
N ASP A 312 3.19 -20.79 23.29
CA ASP A 312 3.26 -22.03 24.05
C ASP A 312 3.31 -23.27 23.14
N ASP A 313 4.40 -24.04 23.22
CA ASP A 313 4.62 -25.26 22.42
C ASP A 313 4.09 -26.53 23.11
N ALA A 314 3.31 -26.36 24.19
CA ALA A 314 2.82 -27.41 25.08
C ALA A 314 3.93 -28.28 25.71
N SER A 315 5.17 -27.80 25.79
CA SER A 315 6.27 -28.54 26.43
C SER A 315 6.25 -28.51 27.96
N CYS A 316 5.34 -27.76 28.60
CA CYS A 316 5.31 -27.56 30.06
C CYS A 316 5.12 -28.86 30.88
N TYR A 317 5.95 -29.09 31.91
CA TYR A 317 5.77 -30.20 32.85
C TYR A 317 6.03 -29.84 34.34
N TYR A 318 5.39 -30.62 35.22
CA TYR A 318 5.28 -30.39 36.67
C TYR A 318 5.72 -31.62 37.50
N ASN A 319 6.14 -31.45 38.77
CA ASN A 319 6.65 -32.54 39.62
C ASN A 319 5.56 -33.08 40.59
N PHE A 320 5.25 -34.38 40.55
CA PHE A 320 4.29 -35.04 41.47
C PHE A 320 5.00 -36.13 42.31
N ILE A 321 4.73 -36.20 43.63
CA ILE A 321 5.30 -37.19 44.56
C ILE A 321 4.17 -38.09 45.09
N PRO A 322 4.02 -39.33 44.59
CA PRO A 322 2.98 -40.26 45.03
C PRO A 322 3.30 -40.99 46.36
N GLY A 323 2.30 -41.19 47.22
CA GLY A 323 2.38 -41.95 48.49
C GLY A 323 1.18 -41.73 49.42
N CYS A 324 1.01 -42.57 50.45
CA CYS A 324 -0.12 -42.51 51.40
C CYS A 324 -0.22 -41.16 52.14
N THR A 325 -1.34 -40.44 51.97
CA THR A 325 -1.56 -39.09 52.55
C THR A 325 -2.37 -39.07 53.85
N TYR A 326 -2.84 -40.22 54.37
CA TYR A 326 -3.65 -40.28 55.61
C TYR A 326 -2.78 -40.41 56.86
N GLU A 327 -2.82 -39.41 57.75
CA GLU A 327 -1.97 -39.32 58.96
C GLU A 327 -2.15 -40.48 59.97
N ASN A 328 -3.27 -41.21 59.91
CA ASN A 328 -3.58 -42.32 60.82
C ASN A 328 -3.19 -43.71 60.28
N ALA A 329 -2.63 -43.79 59.06
CA ALA A 329 -2.14 -45.03 58.47
C ALA A 329 -0.70 -45.33 58.90
N GLN A 330 -0.34 -46.62 59.02
CA GLN A 330 1.01 -47.03 59.46
C GLN A 330 2.14 -46.61 58.52
N ASN A 331 1.84 -46.32 57.25
CA ASN A 331 2.80 -45.96 56.20
C ASN A 331 2.54 -44.57 55.58
N TYR A 332 2.03 -43.63 56.38
CA TYR A 332 1.88 -42.21 56.01
C TYR A 332 3.21 -41.58 55.56
N ASN A 333 3.19 -40.87 54.42
CA ASN A 333 4.34 -40.13 53.89
C ASN A 333 4.03 -38.63 53.80
N ILE A 334 4.65 -37.84 54.69
CA ILE A 334 4.46 -36.39 54.80
C ILE A 334 4.92 -35.58 53.57
N GLN A 335 5.67 -36.18 52.65
CA GLN A 335 6.09 -35.53 51.40
C GLN A 335 5.24 -35.92 50.18
N ALA A 336 4.27 -36.83 50.35
CA ALA A 336 3.39 -37.22 49.26
C ALA A 336 2.30 -36.16 49.04
N ASN A 337 2.13 -35.72 47.78
CA ASN A 337 1.08 -34.77 47.38
C ASN A 337 0.01 -35.42 46.47
N LEU A 338 0.07 -36.74 46.30
CA LEU A 338 -0.87 -37.56 45.55
C LEU A 338 -0.99 -38.95 46.21
N ASP A 339 -2.18 -39.34 46.68
CA ASP A 339 -2.42 -40.64 47.32
C ASP A 339 -2.36 -41.79 46.31
N ASP A 340 -1.48 -42.77 46.55
CA ASP A 340 -1.24 -43.92 45.67
C ASP A 340 -1.99 -45.19 46.09
N GLY A 341 -2.82 -45.11 47.13
CA GLY A 341 -3.67 -46.21 47.61
C GLY A 341 -2.95 -47.22 48.51
N SER A 342 -1.76 -46.90 49.02
CA SER A 342 -0.92 -47.83 49.78
C SER A 342 -1.21 -47.95 51.29
N CYS A 343 -2.21 -47.26 51.86
CA CYS A 343 -2.40 -47.10 53.32
C CYS A 343 -2.85 -48.36 54.12
N ILE A 344 -2.28 -48.60 55.32
CA ILE A 344 -2.56 -49.79 56.20
C ILE A 344 -3.08 -49.39 57.61
N LEU A 345 -4.19 -49.98 58.11
CA LEU A 345 -4.91 -49.66 59.39
C LEU A 345 -5.31 -50.91 60.24
N THR A 346 -5.54 -50.78 61.58
CA THR A 346 -5.91 -51.87 62.55
C THR A 346 -7.36 -51.75 63.07
N ILE A 347 -8.13 -52.86 63.19
CA ILE A 347 -9.58 -52.88 63.54
C ILE A 347 -9.93 -53.89 64.67
N MET A 348 -10.62 -53.45 65.74
CA MET A 348 -11.14 -54.29 66.87
C MET A 348 -12.66 -54.58 66.74
N GLY A 349 -13.16 -55.71 67.26
CA GLY A 349 -14.60 -56.04 67.30
C GLY A 349 -14.95 -57.51 67.65
N CYS A 350 -16.24 -57.81 67.90
CA CYS A 350 -16.74 -59.13 68.34
C CYS A 350 -16.42 -60.26 67.34
N MET A 351 -15.77 -61.34 67.81
CA MET A 351 -15.33 -62.46 66.96
C MET A 351 -16.26 -63.71 66.99
N ASP A 352 -17.42 -63.66 67.67
CA ASP A 352 -18.38 -64.78 67.73
C ASP A 352 -19.36 -64.77 66.54
N ILE A 353 -19.27 -65.79 65.69
CA ILE A 353 -20.05 -65.91 64.43
C ILE A 353 -21.57 -65.97 64.62
N ASN A 354 -22.09 -66.26 65.82
CA ASN A 354 -23.53 -66.35 66.08
C ASN A 354 -24.10 -65.13 66.83
N ALA A 355 -23.29 -64.09 67.05
CA ALA A 355 -23.73 -62.83 67.66
C ALA A 355 -24.22 -61.82 66.60
N TYR A 356 -25.17 -60.95 66.96
CA TYR A 356 -25.71 -59.87 66.11
C TYR A 356 -24.63 -58.93 65.58
N ASN A 357 -23.61 -58.63 66.39
CA ASN A 357 -22.53 -57.71 66.06
C ASN A 357 -21.20 -58.44 65.77
N PHE A 358 -21.26 -59.66 65.24
CA PHE A 358 -20.07 -60.37 64.74
C PHE A 358 -19.33 -59.55 63.67
N ASN A 359 -18.03 -59.34 63.85
CA ASN A 359 -17.15 -58.67 62.90
C ASN A 359 -16.09 -59.64 62.37
N SER A 360 -16.26 -60.08 61.12
CA SER A 360 -15.34 -61.01 60.44
C SER A 360 -13.99 -60.39 60.06
N THR A 361 -13.82 -59.08 60.23
CA THR A 361 -12.58 -58.33 59.93
C THR A 361 -11.84 -57.87 61.19
N ALA A 362 -12.43 -58.09 62.37
CA ALA A 362 -11.79 -57.80 63.64
C ALA A 362 -10.54 -58.69 63.82
N SER A 363 -9.38 -58.06 64.03
CA SER A 363 -8.13 -58.78 64.32
C SER A 363 -7.90 -59.00 65.82
N GLN A 364 -8.79 -58.46 66.67
CA GLN A 364 -8.80 -58.64 68.12
C GLN A 364 -10.22 -58.42 68.71
N ASP A 365 -10.66 -59.34 69.59
CA ASP A 365 -12.00 -59.34 70.24
C ASP A 365 -12.08 -58.34 71.41
N ASP A 366 -13.16 -57.56 71.47
CA ASP A 366 -13.40 -56.49 72.46
C ASP A 366 -14.52 -56.82 73.48
N GLY A 367 -15.14 -58.01 73.40
CA GLY A 367 -16.12 -58.49 74.37
C GLY A 367 -17.56 -57.97 74.19
N SER A 368 -17.89 -57.44 73.01
CA SER A 368 -19.14 -56.72 72.74
C SER A 368 -20.34 -57.56 72.26
N CYS A 369 -20.31 -58.90 72.24
CA CYS A 369 -21.28 -59.75 71.52
C CYS A 369 -22.76 -59.74 72.05
N VAL A 370 -23.77 -59.66 71.17
CA VAL A 370 -25.24 -59.51 71.46
C VAL A 370 -26.13 -60.56 70.74
N GLU A 371 -27.29 -60.97 71.29
CA GLU A 371 -28.27 -61.93 70.69
C GLU A 371 -29.37 -61.27 69.79
N TYR A 372 -30.02 -62.01 68.87
CA TYR A 372 -31.04 -61.54 67.91
C TYR A 372 -32.50 -61.51 68.46
N ILE A 373 -33.26 -60.43 68.21
CA ILE A 373 -34.68 -60.17 68.52
C ILE A 373 -35.37 -59.50 67.31
N TYR A 374 -36.34 -60.17 66.68
CA TYR A 374 -36.95 -59.75 65.40
C TYR A 374 -38.12 -58.74 65.53
N GLY A 375 -38.19 -57.76 64.62
CA GLY A 375 -39.28 -56.78 64.44
C GLY A 375 -38.79 -55.49 63.76
N CYS A 376 -39.66 -54.54 63.39
CA CYS A 376 -39.21 -53.28 62.79
C CYS A 376 -38.34 -52.46 63.77
N THR A 377 -37.04 -52.40 63.50
CA THR A 377 -36.05 -51.74 64.38
C THR A 377 -35.87 -50.25 64.08
N ASN A 378 -36.47 -49.75 63.00
CA ASN A 378 -36.32 -48.36 62.59
C ASN A 378 -37.24 -47.45 63.42
N SER A 379 -36.66 -46.68 64.34
CA SER A 379 -37.38 -45.71 65.19
C SER A 379 -38.16 -44.62 64.44
N LEU A 380 -37.90 -44.47 63.13
CA LEU A 380 -38.55 -43.52 62.24
C LEU A 380 -39.60 -44.19 61.33
N ALA A 381 -39.78 -45.50 61.42
CA ALA A 381 -40.85 -46.21 60.72
C ALA A 381 -42.19 -46.03 61.43
N TYR A 382 -43.27 -45.99 60.65
CA TYR A 382 -44.64 -45.81 61.14
C TYR A 382 -45.04 -46.90 62.16
N ASN A 383 -44.50 -48.11 61.99
CA ASN A 383 -44.75 -49.27 62.83
C ASN A 383 -43.51 -49.75 63.62
N TYR A 384 -42.63 -48.82 64.02
CA TYR A 384 -41.46 -49.11 64.87
C TYR A 384 -41.81 -49.93 66.12
N TYR A 385 -40.97 -50.93 66.44
CA TYR A 385 -41.06 -51.71 67.67
C TYR A 385 -39.80 -51.57 68.54
N GLU A 386 -39.94 -50.92 69.70
CA GLU A 386 -38.84 -50.48 70.58
C GLU A 386 -37.97 -51.60 71.18
N LEU A 387 -38.42 -52.85 71.14
CA LEU A 387 -37.69 -54.00 71.68
C LEU A 387 -37.01 -54.88 70.62
N ALA A 388 -37.19 -54.58 69.33
CA ALA A 388 -36.53 -55.31 68.25
C ALA A 388 -35.08 -54.83 68.06
N ASN A 389 -34.15 -55.76 67.86
CA ASN A 389 -32.75 -55.46 67.50
C ASN A 389 -32.34 -56.08 66.15
N THR A 390 -33.23 -56.82 65.51
CA THR A 390 -33.06 -57.46 64.21
C THR A 390 -34.28 -57.15 63.35
N ASP A 391 -34.08 -56.52 62.19
CA ASP A 391 -35.19 -56.16 61.31
C ASP A 391 -35.78 -57.41 60.62
N ASP A 392 -37.11 -57.53 60.64
CA ASP A 392 -37.84 -58.59 59.95
C ASP A 392 -38.46 -58.13 58.62
N TYR A 393 -38.06 -56.94 58.16
CA TYR A 393 -38.55 -56.25 56.95
C TYR A 393 -40.02 -55.84 57.03
N SER A 394 -40.61 -55.77 58.23
CA SER A 394 -41.96 -55.27 58.42
C SER A 394 -42.06 -53.75 58.44
N CYS A 395 -40.94 -53.00 58.40
CA CYS A 395 -40.95 -51.54 58.52
C CYS A 395 -41.73 -50.81 57.41
N GLU A 396 -42.73 -50.03 57.80
CA GLU A 396 -43.46 -49.11 56.94
C GLU A 396 -42.89 -47.70 57.09
N ASN A 397 -42.52 -47.05 55.98
CA ASN A 397 -41.99 -45.68 56.03
C ASN A 397 -43.08 -44.67 56.41
N VAL A 398 -42.74 -43.72 57.28
CA VAL A 398 -43.56 -42.52 57.49
C VAL A 398 -43.45 -41.68 56.23
N LEU A 399 -44.55 -41.57 55.48
CA LEU A 399 -44.64 -40.74 54.29
C LEU A 399 -45.37 -39.46 54.66
N TYR A 400 -44.57 -38.43 54.90
CA TYR A 400 -45.02 -37.07 55.16
C TYR A 400 -45.60 -36.45 53.87
N GLY A 401 -46.75 -35.80 54.00
CA GLY A 401 -47.35 -35.02 52.93
C GLY A 401 -48.81 -34.67 53.23
N CYS A 402 -49.37 -33.76 52.46
CA CYS A 402 -50.74 -33.31 52.69
C CYS A 402 -51.75 -34.46 52.51
N THR A 403 -52.49 -34.78 53.58
CA THR A 403 -53.51 -35.84 53.58
C THR A 403 -54.92 -35.34 53.24
N ASP A 404 -55.09 -34.02 53.05
CA ASP A 404 -56.36 -33.40 52.67
C ASP A 404 -56.60 -33.46 51.17
N SER A 405 -57.63 -34.19 50.74
CA SER A 405 -58.02 -34.35 49.33
C SER A 405 -58.43 -33.06 48.60
N SER A 406 -58.61 -31.95 49.32
CA SER A 406 -58.98 -30.64 48.75
C SER A 406 -57.80 -29.67 48.60
N ALA A 407 -56.59 -30.07 49.00
CA ALA A 407 -55.38 -29.27 48.84
C ALA A 407 -54.70 -29.52 47.48
N PHE A 408 -54.02 -28.49 46.96
CA PHE A 408 -53.29 -28.52 45.69
C PHE A 408 -52.19 -29.60 45.67
N ASN A 409 -51.51 -29.82 46.80
CA ASN A 409 -50.44 -30.80 46.96
C ASN A 409 -50.89 -32.07 47.71
N TYR A 410 -52.18 -32.44 47.61
CA TYR A 410 -52.69 -33.68 48.18
C TYR A 410 -51.89 -34.89 47.69
N ASN A 411 -51.41 -35.70 48.63
CA ASN A 411 -50.72 -36.95 48.34
C ASN A 411 -51.50 -38.13 48.94
N TYR A 412 -52.16 -38.90 48.07
CA TYR A 412 -52.96 -40.06 48.47
C TYR A 412 -52.14 -41.21 49.09
N LEU A 413 -50.80 -41.20 48.95
CA LEU A 413 -49.89 -42.16 49.55
C LEU A 413 -49.33 -41.68 50.90
N ALA A 414 -49.48 -40.39 51.24
CA ALA A 414 -49.01 -39.85 52.52
C ALA A 414 -49.83 -40.44 53.66
N ASN A 415 -49.14 -40.98 54.67
CA ASN A 415 -49.77 -41.59 55.85
C ASN A 415 -49.66 -40.70 57.10
N THR A 416 -48.94 -39.57 56.99
CA THR A 416 -48.73 -38.61 58.07
C THR A 416 -48.75 -37.19 57.50
N ASP A 417 -49.64 -36.34 58.01
CA ASP A 417 -49.72 -34.93 57.59
C ASP A 417 -48.55 -34.13 58.16
N ASP A 418 -47.84 -33.40 57.30
CA ASP A 418 -46.71 -32.56 57.66
C ASP A 418 -47.06 -31.06 57.72
N GLY A 419 -48.35 -30.73 57.56
CA GLY A 419 -48.84 -29.35 57.61
C GLY A 419 -48.51 -28.54 56.36
N THR A 420 -48.05 -29.19 55.29
CA THR A 420 -47.68 -28.51 54.03
C THR A 420 -48.87 -28.30 53.08
N CYS A 421 -50.11 -28.57 53.49
CA CYS A 421 -51.29 -28.42 52.64
C CYS A 421 -51.43 -27.01 52.06
N ILE A 422 -51.43 -26.91 50.73
CA ILE A 422 -51.57 -25.66 49.96
C ILE A 422 -53.01 -25.57 49.45
N ALA A 423 -53.70 -24.46 49.71
CA ALA A 423 -55.02 -24.21 49.15
C ALA A 423 -54.96 -23.99 47.63
N ILE A 424 -55.96 -24.48 46.90
CA ILE A 424 -56.10 -24.21 45.46
C ILE A 424 -56.47 -22.73 45.27
N ILE A 425 -55.66 -21.99 44.50
CA ILE A 425 -55.91 -20.60 44.09
C ILE A 425 -56.04 -20.60 42.58
N GLU A 426 -57.24 -20.28 42.10
CA GLU A 426 -57.57 -20.30 40.67
C GLU A 426 -57.27 -18.94 40.01
N GLY A 427 -56.65 -18.99 38.83
CA GLY A 427 -56.30 -17.84 38.01
C GLY A 427 -55.31 -18.23 36.90
N CYS A 428 -54.98 -17.31 35.99
CA CYS A 428 -54.08 -17.65 34.89
C CYS A 428 -52.66 -17.98 35.38
N THR A 429 -52.23 -19.23 35.22
CA THR A 429 -50.91 -19.72 35.66
C THR A 429 -49.80 -19.57 34.61
N VAL A 430 -50.14 -19.14 33.40
CA VAL A 430 -49.16 -18.99 32.31
C VAL A 430 -48.43 -17.66 32.44
N SER A 431 -47.14 -17.72 32.82
CA SER A 431 -46.28 -16.55 33.08
C SER A 431 -46.16 -15.55 31.92
N ASN A 432 -46.42 -16.00 30.68
CA ASN A 432 -46.36 -15.15 29.49
C ASN A 432 -47.72 -14.60 29.03
N SER A 433 -48.79 -14.78 29.82
CA SER A 433 -50.12 -14.21 29.53
C SER A 433 -50.26 -12.77 30.07
N LEU A 434 -51.15 -11.99 29.47
CA LEU A 434 -51.44 -10.60 29.86
C LEU A 434 -52.03 -10.48 31.28
N ASN A 435 -52.85 -11.45 31.66
CA ASN A 435 -53.51 -11.52 32.97
C ASN A 435 -52.93 -12.63 33.86
N PHE A 436 -51.63 -12.92 33.71
CA PHE A 436 -50.93 -13.85 34.59
C PHE A 436 -51.11 -13.45 36.06
N ASP A 437 -51.58 -14.38 36.88
CA ASP A 437 -51.72 -14.21 38.32
C ASP A 437 -50.60 -14.98 39.02
N PHE A 438 -49.65 -14.24 39.59
CA PHE A 438 -48.51 -14.81 40.32
C PHE A 438 -48.93 -15.61 41.56
N SER A 439 -50.17 -15.43 42.07
CA SER A 439 -50.71 -16.15 43.21
C SER A 439 -51.51 -17.41 42.85
N ALA A 440 -51.84 -17.60 41.58
CA ALA A 440 -52.59 -18.76 41.11
C ALA A 440 -51.71 -20.01 41.05
N ASN A 441 -52.23 -21.13 41.56
CA ASN A 441 -51.62 -22.45 41.43
C ASN A 441 -52.46 -23.41 40.57
N SER A 442 -53.66 -23.00 40.15
CA SER A 442 -54.52 -23.78 39.25
C SER A 442 -55.11 -22.87 38.17
N ASP A 443 -55.06 -23.31 36.91
CA ASP A 443 -55.54 -22.52 35.77
C ASP A 443 -57.07 -22.63 35.62
N ASP A 444 -57.75 -21.49 35.63
CA ASP A 444 -59.20 -21.38 35.44
C ASP A 444 -59.61 -21.16 33.97
N GLY A 445 -58.63 -21.13 33.06
CA GLY A 445 -58.85 -20.88 31.64
C GLY A 445 -59.03 -19.41 31.29
N SER A 446 -58.76 -18.48 32.22
CA SER A 446 -58.84 -17.04 31.97
C SER A 446 -57.65 -16.47 31.18
N CYS A 447 -56.61 -17.26 30.89
CA CYS A 447 -55.38 -16.77 30.26
C CYS A 447 -55.58 -16.07 28.90
N ILE A 448 -55.10 -14.83 28.80
CA ILE A 448 -55.06 -14.01 27.59
C ILE A 448 -53.63 -14.04 27.04
N ALA A 449 -53.42 -14.64 25.87
CA ALA A 449 -52.12 -14.69 25.22
C ALA A 449 -51.62 -13.29 24.82
N LYS A 450 -50.32 -13.02 25.05
CA LYS A 450 -49.66 -11.83 24.50
C LYS A 450 -49.46 -12.02 23.00
N VAL A 451 -50.10 -11.18 22.20
CA VAL A 451 -49.89 -11.08 20.76
C VAL A 451 -49.11 -9.79 20.54
N LEU A 452 -47.81 -9.94 20.27
CA LEU A 452 -46.90 -8.85 19.97
C LEU A 452 -47.14 -8.33 18.55
N GLY A 453 -47.08 -7.02 18.38
CA GLY A 453 -47.14 -6.36 17.08
C GLY A 453 -47.52 -4.90 17.23
N CYS A 454 -47.48 -4.15 16.13
CA CYS A 454 -47.85 -2.74 16.17
C CYS A 454 -49.34 -2.54 16.49
N THR A 455 -49.64 -1.82 17.57
CA THR A 455 -51.02 -1.51 18.01
C THR A 455 -51.52 -0.14 17.55
N ASP A 456 -50.69 0.63 16.85
CA ASP A 456 -51.06 1.95 16.32
C ASP A 456 -51.76 1.80 14.97
N SER A 457 -53.03 2.21 14.90
CA SER A 457 -53.85 2.13 13.68
C SER A 457 -53.36 3.02 12.53
N THR A 458 -52.38 3.90 12.77
CA THR A 458 -51.80 4.80 11.77
C THR A 458 -50.45 4.32 11.23
N ALA A 459 -49.90 3.22 11.77
CA ALA A 459 -48.65 2.63 11.32
C ALA A 459 -48.87 1.65 10.16
N TYR A 460 -47.87 1.51 9.28
CA TYR A 460 -47.93 0.65 8.10
C TYR A 460 -48.18 -0.83 8.44
N ASN A 461 -47.52 -1.32 9.48
CA ASN A 461 -47.61 -2.70 9.93
C ASN A 461 -48.56 -2.89 11.12
N PHE A 462 -49.62 -2.06 11.23
CA PHE A 462 -50.67 -2.23 12.23
C PHE A 462 -51.24 -3.65 12.20
N ASN A 463 -51.29 -4.30 13.37
CA ASN A 463 -51.85 -5.63 13.53
C ASN A 463 -53.09 -5.56 14.44
N GLU A 464 -54.28 -5.79 13.87
CA GLU A 464 -55.56 -5.76 14.58
C GLU A 464 -55.68 -6.82 15.70
N LEU A 465 -54.84 -7.87 15.66
CA LEU A 465 -54.80 -8.92 16.67
C LEU A 465 -53.74 -8.66 17.75
N ALA A 466 -52.85 -7.67 17.56
CA ALA A 466 -51.85 -7.33 18.55
C ALA A 466 -52.49 -6.66 19.77
N ASN A 467 -52.17 -7.18 20.95
CA ASN A 467 -52.65 -6.66 22.23
C ASN A 467 -51.51 -6.14 23.13
N VAL A 468 -50.26 -6.22 22.64
CA VAL A 468 -49.06 -5.66 23.25
C VAL A 468 -48.20 -5.07 22.15
N ASN A 469 -47.90 -3.78 22.24
CA ASN A 469 -47.00 -3.10 21.30
C ASN A 469 -45.55 -3.55 21.56
N ASP A 470 -44.88 -4.07 20.52
CA ASP A 470 -43.50 -4.55 20.56
C ASP A 470 -42.49 -3.54 19.98
N ASN A 471 -42.93 -2.29 19.79
CA ASN A 471 -42.20 -1.21 19.12
C ASN A 471 -41.84 -1.53 17.66
N SER A 472 -42.50 -2.50 17.03
CA SER A 472 -42.32 -2.77 15.59
C SER A 472 -43.02 -1.74 14.69
N CYS A 473 -43.77 -0.78 15.23
CA CYS A 473 -44.55 0.19 14.45
C CYS A 473 -43.70 0.96 13.44
N GLN A 474 -43.97 0.73 12.16
CA GLN A 474 -43.33 1.43 11.06
C GLN A 474 -44.18 2.63 10.63
N PRO A 475 -43.60 3.84 10.53
CA PRO A 475 -44.30 4.99 10.00
C PRO A 475 -44.59 4.78 8.50
N ILE A 476 -45.74 5.27 8.02
CA ILE A 476 -45.99 5.41 6.59
C ILE A 476 -45.09 6.54 6.08
N ILE A 477 -44.20 6.22 5.13
CA ILE A 477 -43.29 7.19 4.51
C ILE A 477 -43.96 7.71 3.23
N TYR A 478 -44.14 9.03 3.20
CA TYR A 478 -44.72 9.78 2.10
C TYR A 478 -43.62 10.29 1.16
N GLY A 479 -43.85 10.23 -0.15
CA GLY A 479 -42.99 10.82 -1.17
C GLY A 479 -43.40 10.36 -2.57
N CYS A 480 -42.62 10.66 -3.60
CA CYS A 480 -43.05 10.39 -4.97
C CYS A 480 -42.99 8.89 -5.33
N THR A 481 -44.15 8.31 -5.66
CA THR A 481 -44.27 6.90 -6.09
C THR A 481 -44.23 6.71 -7.61
N ASP A 482 -44.20 7.79 -8.41
CA ASP A 482 -44.16 7.69 -9.87
C ASP A 482 -42.75 7.36 -10.36
N ILE A 483 -42.57 6.17 -10.93
CA ILE A 483 -41.29 5.69 -11.48
C ILE A 483 -40.72 6.58 -12.60
N ASN A 484 -41.54 7.44 -13.21
CA ASN A 484 -41.12 8.38 -14.26
C ASN A 484 -40.88 9.81 -13.73
N ALA A 485 -40.83 10.00 -12.42
CA ALA A 485 -40.49 11.29 -11.81
C ALA A 485 -39.02 11.34 -11.39
N PHE A 486 -38.42 12.52 -11.52
CA PHE A 486 -37.03 12.81 -11.15
C PHE A 486 -36.71 12.49 -9.69
N ASN A 487 -37.67 12.70 -8.78
CA ASN A 487 -37.54 12.42 -7.35
C ASN A 487 -38.30 11.15 -6.92
N TYR A 488 -38.48 10.19 -7.83
CA TYR A 488 -39.02 8.87 -7.49
C TYR A 488 -38.23 8.25 -6.33
N ASP A 489 -38.95 7.79 -5.30
CA ASP A 489 -38.36 7.06 -4.19
C ASP A 489 -39.03 5.68 -4.07
N SER A 490 -38.25 4.63 -4.29
CA SER A 490 -38.74 3.24 -4.21
C SER A 490 -39.07 2.78 -2.79
N TYR A 491 -38.72 3.57 -1.77
CA TYR A 491 -38.95 3.26 -0.36
C TYR A 491 -40.20 3.93 0.22
N VAL A 492 -40.86 4.81 -0.53
CA VAL A 492 -42.11 5.46 -0.11
C VAL A 492 -43.32 4.60 -0.45
N LEU A 493 -44.35 4.66 0.39
CA LEU A 493 -45.52 3.77 0.29
C LEU A 493 -46.80 4.51 -0.14
N GLU A 494 -46.80 5.84 -0.03
CA GLU A 494 -47.93 6.70 -0.38
C GLU A 494 -47.43 7.99 -1.05
N ASP A 495 -48.09 8.39 -2.13
CA ASP A 495 -47.77 9.61 -2.88
C ASP A 495 -48.26 10.87 -2.14
N ASP A 496 -47.35 11.83 -1.92
CA ASP A 496 -47.67 13.14 -1.35
C ASP A 496 -47.82 14.26 -2.39
N GLY A 497 -47.69 13.93 -3.68
CA GLY A 497 -47.74 14.89 -4.77
C GLY A 497 -46.46 15.70 -4.94
N SER A 498 -45.34 15.25 -4.36
CA SER A 498 -44.02 15.86 -4.54
C SER A 498 -43.34 15.51 -5.86
N CYS A 499 -43.94 14.70 -6.73
CA CYS A 499 -43.35 14.25 -7.99
C CYS A 499 -42.93 15.40 -8.92
N ILE A 500 -41.67 15.37 -9.36
CA ILE A 500 -41.04 16.32 -10.27
C ILE A 500 -40.82 15.63 -11.62
N GLU A 501 -41.23 16.25 -12.72
CA GLU A 501 -41.00 15.69 -14.06
C GLU A 501 -39.53 15.84 -14.50
N TYR A 502 -39.05 14.92 -15.35
CA TYR A 502 -37.76 15.06 -16.01
C TYR A 502 -37.76 16.25 -16.98
N VAL A 503 -36.86 17.21 -16.77
CA VAL A 503 -36.58 18.33 -17.68
C VAL A 503 -35.16 18.15 -18.21
N TYR A 504 -35.08 17.77 -19.48
CA TYR A 504 -33.83 17.50 -20.19
C TYR A 504 -33.16 18.77 -20.68
N GLY A 505 -31.86 18.89 -20.45
CA GLY A 505 -31.00 19.96 -20.93
C GLY A 505 -29.66 19.95 -20.20
N CYS A 506 -28.71 20.77 -20.64
CA CYS A 506 -27.40 20.79 -20.01
C CYS A 506 -27.47 21.28 -18.56
N THR A 507 -27.22 20.40 -17.59
CA THR A 507 -27.29 20.74 -16.15
C THR A 507 -26.00 21.35 -15.60
N ASN A 508 -24.92 21.34 -16.38
CA ASN A 508 -23.62 21.85 -15.94
C ASN A 508 -23.58 23.38 -16.03
N SER A 509 -23.57 24.05 -14.88
CA SER A 509 -23.48 25.52 -14.79
C SER A 509 -22.24 26.16 -15.40
N LEU A 510 -21.21 25.35 -15.72
CA LEU A 510 -19.96 25.80 -16.36
C LEU A 510 -19.95 25.55 -17.88
N SER A 511 -21.01 24.97 -18.45
CA SER A 511 -21.14 24.72 -19.89
C SER A 511 -21.77 25.91 -20.61
N PHE A 512 -21.45 26.06 -21.89
CA PHE A 512 -21.86 27.21 -22.71
C PHE A 512 -23.39 27.29 -22.88
N ASN A 513 -24.04 26.14 -23.01
CA ASN A 513 -25.48 25.99 -23.18
C ASN A 513 -26.19 25.53 -21.90
N TYR A 514 -25.67 25.87 -20.72
CA TYR A 514 -26.32 25.58 -19.44
C TYR A 514 -27.80 26.00 -19.42
N ASP A 515 -28.67 25.07 -19.05
CA ASP A 515 -30.10 25.30 -18.86
C ASP A 515 -30.44 25.29 -17.36
N PRO A 516 -30.79 26.45 -16.76
CA PRO A 516 -31.17 26.53 -15.35
C PRO A 516 -32.52 25.88 -15.01
N GLU A 517 -33.34 25.52 -16.01
CA GLU A 517 -34.61 24.80 -15.81
C GLU A 517 -34.44 23.28 -15.95
N ALA A 518 -33.30 22.80 -16.48
CA ALA A 518 -33.00 21.38 -16.60
C ALA A 518 -32.65 20.75 -15.24
N ASN A 519 -33.24 19.59 -14.96
CA ASN A 519 -32.88 18.75 -13.82
C ASN A 519 -32.18 17.45 -14.25
N THR A 520 -32.10 17.20 -15.55
CA THR A 520 -31.56 15.96 -16.10
C THR A 520 -30.70 16.27 -17.31
N ASP A 521 -29.43 15.85 -17.25
CA ASP A 521 -28.50 16.08 -18.35
C ASP A 521 -28.90 15.22 -19.57
N ASP A 522 -28.93 15.85 -20.74
CA ASP A 522 -29.21 15.18 -22.02
C ASP A 522 -27.95 15.00 -22.87
N PHE A 523 -26.78 15.20 -22.26
CA PHE A 523 -25.46 15.15 -22.88
C PHE A 523 -25.26 16.16 -24.00
N THR A 524 -26.09 17.21 -24.06
CA THR A 524 -25.89 18.32 -25.00
C THR A 524 -24.91 19.36 -24.50
N CYS A 525 -24.36 19.21 -23.29
CA CYS A 525 -23.43 20.18 -22.69
C CYS A 525 -22.22 20.48 -23.58
N GLU A 526 -22.12 21.73 -24.02
CA GLU A 526 -20.99 22.25 -24.78
C GLU A 526 -19.98 22.89 -23.83
N ASN A 527 -18.70 22.55 -24.00
CA ASN A 527 -17.63 23.17 -23.23
C ASN A 527 -17.48 24.65 -23.61
N VAL A 528 -17.24 25.50 -22.61
CA VAL A 528 -16.87 26.90 -22.83
C VAL A 528 -15.45 26.93 -23.41
N LEU A 529 -15.33 27.29 -24.69
CA LEU A 529 -14.05 27.47 -25.37
C LEU A 529 -13.77 28.97 -25.50
N TYR A 530 -12.86 29.44 -24.65
CA TYR A 530 -12.37 30.81 -24.65
C TYR A 530 -11.47 31.09 -25.86
N GLY A 531 -11.67 32.24 -26.49
CA GLY A 531 -10.80 32.75 -27.54
C GLY A 531 -11.45 33.89 -28.31
N CYS A 532 -10.68 34.56 -29.18
CA CYS A 532 -11.21 35.68 -29.95
C CYS A 532 -12.32 35.23 -30.91
N THR A 533 -13.53 35.74 -30.70
CA THR A 533 -14.72 35.43 -31.53
C THR A 533 -14.93 36.39 -32.71
N ASP A 534 -14.12 37.45 -32.81
CA ASP A 534 -14.18 38.43 -33.89
C ASP A 534 -13.43 37.96 -35.14
N SER A 535 -14.18 37.62 -36.19
CA SER A 535 -13.65 37.21 -37.50
C SER A 535 -12.69 38.20 -38.18
N SER A 536 -12.60 39.43 -37.70
CA SER A 536 -11.70 40.47 -38.21
C SER A 536 -10.38 40.61 -37.43
N ALA A 537 -10.21 39.86 -36.34
CA ALA A 537 -8.99 39.86 -35.55
C ALA A 537 -7.94 38.86 -36.09
N LEU A 538 -6.66 39.16 -35.85
CA LEU A 538 -5.53 38.34 -36.30
C LEU A 538 -5.53 36.93 -35.70
N ASN A 539 -5.98 36.80 -34.45
CA ASN A 539 -6.08 35.54 -33.71
C ASN A 539 -7.51 35.03 -33.57
N TYR A 540 -8.39 35.35 -34.53
CA TYR A 540 -9.75 34.79 -34.58
C TYR A 540 -9.73 33.27 -34.48
N ASN A 541 -10.50 32.72 -33.53
CA ASN A 541 -10.70 31.30 -33.38
C ASN A 541 -12.16 30.95 -33.70
N TYR A 542 -12.39 30.31 -34.86
CA TYR A 542 -13.72 29.92 -35.30
C TYR A 542 -14.40 28.84 -34.44
N LEU A 543 -13.64 28.17 -33.57
CA LEU A 543 -14.16 27.19 -32.62
C LEU A 543 -14.53 27.83 -31.27
N ALA A 544 -14.00 29.03 -30.96
CA ALA A 544 -14.30 29.70 -29.71
C ALA A 544 -15.77 30.11 -29.66
N ASN A 545 -16.45 29.75 -28.57
CA ASN A 545 -17.85 30.13 -28.32
C ASN A 545 -17.97 31.27 -27.30
N THR A 546 -16.87 31.63 -26.65
CA THR A 546 -16.84 32.67 -25.61
C THR A 546 -15.63 33.58 -25.80
N ASP A 547 -15.87 34.89 -25.93
CA ASP A 547 -14.80 35.87 -26.12
C ASP A 547 -14.04 36.12 -24.81
N ASP A 548 -12.71 36.00 -24.87
CA ASP A 548 -11.81 36.18 -23.71
C ASP A 548 -11.03 37.50 -23.77
N GLU A 549 -11.48 38.43 -24.60
CA GLU A 549 -10.80 39.71 -24.89
C GLU A 549 -9.38 39.55 -25.45
N SER A 550 -9.00 38.35 -25.93
CA SER A 550 -7.67 38.13 -26.54
C SER A 550 -7.53 38.70 -27.95
N CYS A 551 -8.58 39.27 -28.54
CA CYS A 551 -8.59 39.74 -29.93
C CYS A 551 -7.48 40.76 -30.24
N ILE A 552 -6.60 40.39 -31.17
CA ILE A 552 -5.51 41.21 -31.68
C ILE A 552 -5.98 41.90 -32.96
N SER A 553 -6.09 43.23 -32.93
CA SER A 553 -6.41 44.03 -34.12
C SER A 553 -5.30 43.93 -35.17
N ILE A 554 -5.68 43.82 -36.45
CA ILE A 554 -4.74 43.86 -37.58
C ILE A 554 -4.21 45.29 -37.74
N VAL A 555 -2.89 45.44 -37.74
CA VAL A 555 -2.15 46.68 -38.02
C VAL A 555 -1.17 46.41 -39.16
N GLU A 556 -1.48 46.95 -40.33
CA GLU A 556 -0.71 46.78 -41.56
C GLU A 556 0.54 47.67 -41.61
N GLY A 557 1.65 47.15 -42.12
CA GLY A 557 2.91 47.86 -42.35
C GLY A 557 4.11 46.90 -42.42
N CYS A 558 5.28 47.38 -42.83
CA CYS A 558 6.45 46.52 -42.94
C CYS A 558 6.87 45.93 -41.57
N VAL A 559 6.77 44.61 -41.41
CA VAL A 559 7.11 43.88 -40.17
C VAL A 559 8.56 43.40 -40.12
N ASP A 560 9.30 43.55 -41.22
CA ASP A 560 10.71 43.15 -41.31
C ASP A 560 11.62 44.24 -40.72
N PHE A 561 12.26 43.93 -39.59
CA PHE A 561 13.17 44.84 -38.88
C PHE A 561 14.41 45.24 -39.69
N THR A 562 14.69 44.54 -40.80
CA THR A 562 15.83 44.82 -41.69
C THR A 562 15.48 45.80 -42.82
N ALA A 563 14.20 46.07 -43.05
CA ALA A 563 13.74 47.05 -44.03
C ALA A 563 13.88 48.48 -43.49
N VAL A 564 14.21 49.44 -44.36
CA VAL A 564 14.39 50.85 -43.95
C VAL A 564 13.10 51.54 -43.50
N ASN A 565 11.95 50.98 -43.83
CA ASN A 565 10.62 51.45 -43.44
C ASN A 565 9.89 50.50 -42.47
N TYR A 566 10.65 49.70 -41.69
CA TYR A 566 10.11 48.87 -40.62
C TYR A 566 9.17 49.67 -39.68
N ASN A 567 7.98 49.13 -39.43
CA ASN A 567 6.99 49.69 -38.52
C ASN A 567 6.83 48.79 -37.28
N LEU A 568 7.34 49.24 -36.13
CA LEU A 568 7.26 48.52 -34.86
C LEU A 568 5.83 48.23 -34.39
N SER A 569 4.84 48.97 -34.87
CA SER A 569 3.43 48.78 -34.51
C SER A 569 2.67 47.87 -35.49
N ALA A 570 3.28 47.49 -36.61
CA ALA A 570 2.66 46.59 -37.58
C ALA A 570 2.77 45.13 -37.13
N ASN A 571 1.70 44.36 -37.32
CA ASN A 571 1.63 42.92 -37.07
C ASN A 571 1.24 42.12 -38.32
N VAL A 572 0.95 42.80 -39.43
CA VAL A 572 0.70 42.21 -40.75
C VAL A 572 1.50 42.99 -41.80
N ASP A 573 2.28 42.29 -42.62
CA ASP A 573 3.05 42.90 -43.71
C ASP A 573 2.12 43.38 -44.84
N ASP A 574 2.23 44.65 -45.22
CA ASP A 574 1.48 45.24 -46.33
C ASP A 574 2.25 45.24 -47.65
N GLY A 575 3.44 44.63 -47.67
CA GLY A 575 4.33 44.57 -48.82
C GLY A 575 5.03 45.90 -49.10
N SER A 576 5.03 46.84 -48.14
CA SER A 576 5.73 48.12 -48.28
C SER A 576 7.23 48.04 -48.02
N CYS A 577 7.79 46.90 -47.58
CA CYS A 577 9.20 46.79 -47.16
C CYS A 577 10.20 47.22 -48.25
N GLU A 578 11.03 48.21 -47.92
CA GLU A 578 12.11 48.74 -48.76
C GLU A 578 13.47 48.27 -48.24
N TYR A 579 14.33 47.76 -49.14
CA TYR A 579 15.67 47.25 -48.82
C TYR A 579 16.76 47.95 -49.64
N THR A 580 17.96 48.10 -49.07
CA THR A 580 19.14 48.63 -49.76
C THR A 580 20.01 47.47 -50.32
N ILE A 581 20.57 47.63 -51.54
CA ILE A 581 21.34 46.59 -52.22
C ILE A 581 22.83 46.70 -51.83
N GLY A 582 23.31 45.74 -51.04
CA GLY A 582 24.73 45.50 -50.74
C GLY A 582 25.39 44.60 -51.79
N GLY A 583 26.69 44.79 -52.03
CA GLY A 583 27.50 43.93 -52.90
C GLY A 583 28.92 44.43 -53.08
N CYS A 584 29.78 43.68 -53.79
CA CYS A 584 31.17 44.06 -53.99
C CYS A 584 31.29 45.29 -54.90
N ILE A 585 31.78 46.40 -54.35
CA ILE A 585 31.94 47.68 -55.08
C ILE A 585 33.31 47.82 -55.77
N ASN A 586 34.21 46.85 -55.63
CA ASN A 586 35.58 46.92 -56.14
C ASN A 586 35.74 46.11 -57.43
N ASN A 587 36.04 46.81 -58.54
CA ASN A 587 36.14 46.21 -59.88
C ASN A 587 37.38 45.31 -60.12
N LEU A 588 38.26 45.18 -59.13
CA LEU A 588 39.41 44.27 -59.17
C LEU A 588 39.09 42.85 -58.69
N TYR A 589 37.83 42.59 -58.31
CA TYR A 589 37.35 41.31 -57.81
C TYR A 589 36.28 40.74 -58.75
N LEU A 590 36.20 39.43 -58.86
CA LEU A 590 35.25 38.75 -59.74
C LEU A 590 33.79 39.00 -59.35
N GLU A 591 33.54 39.24 -58.07
CA GLU A 591 32.19 39.47 -57.53
C GLU A 591 31.69 40.91 -57.70
N PHE A 592 32.42 41.77 -58.42
CA PHE A 592 32.05 43.18 -58.62
C PHE A 592 30.63 43.35 -59.19
N ASN A 593 29.77 44.05 -58.44
CA ASN A 593 28.43 44.40 -58.85
C ASN A 593 28.30 45.92 -59.06
N PRO A 594 28.06 46.40 -60.29
CA PRO A 594 27.93 47.83 -60.58
C PRO A 594 26.69 48.51 -59.95
N ASP A 595 25.72 47.74 -59.45
CA ASP A 595 24.50 48.25 -58.80
C ASP A 595 24.58 48.27 -57.26
N ALA A 596 25.67 47.77 -56.67
CA ALA A 596 25.88 47.75 -55.23
C ALA A 596 26.08 49.17 -54.66
N GLN A 597 25.29 49.55 -53.66
CA GLN A 597 25.31 50.90 -53.08
C GLN A 597 26.30 51.04 -51.91
N PHE A 598 26.68 49.92 -51.29
CA PHE A 598 27.71 49.83 -50.26
C PHE A 598 28.34 48.43 -50.28
N SER A 599 29.61 48.36 -49.84
CA SER A 599 30.33 47.08 -49.73
C SER A 599 29.81 46.27 -48.55
N ASP A 600 29.28 45.08 -48.81
CA ASP A 600 28.79 44.13 -47.80
C ASP A 600 29.82 43.05 -47.43
N GLY A 601 31.06 43.17 -47.93
CA GLY A 601 32.14 42.20 -47.67
C GLY A 601 32.19 41.04 -48.66
N THR A 602 31.38 41.05 -49.72
CA THR A 602 31.35 39.98 -50.73
C THR A 602 32.54 39.99 -51.71
N CYS A 603 33.46 40.97 -51.65
CA CYS A 603 34.69 40.97 -52.45
C CYS A 603 35.70 39.94 -51.90
N GLN A 604 35.68 38.72 -52.44
CA GLN A 604 36.53 37.63 -51.94
C GLN A 604 37.60 37.22 -52.95
N THR A 605 37.26 37.15 -54.24
CA THR A 605 38.17 36.59 -55.24
C THR A 605 38.81 37.69 -56.08
N LEU A 606 40.10 37.95 -55.85
CA LEU A 606 40.88 38.88 -56.64
C LEU A 606 41.01 38.35 -58.08
N LEU A 607 40.80 39.21 -59.07
CA LEU A 607 40.98 38.86 -60.48
C LEU A 607 42.47 38.70 -60.79
N ILE A 608 42.90 37.48 -61.16
CA ILE A 608 44.28 37.11 -61.52
C ILE A 608 44.30 36.62 -62.97
N PRO A 609 44.80 37.45 -63.91
CA PRO A 609 44.89 37.08 -65.33
C PRO A 609 46.07 36.14 -65.59
N GLY A 610 45.84 35.09 -66.39
CA GLY A 610 46.87 34.15 -66.85
C GLY A 610 46.28 32.95 -67.58
N CYS A 611 47.12 32.06 -68.12
CA CYS A 611 46.66 30.87 -68.84
C CYS A 611 45.99 29.86 -67.89
N GLU A 612 44.67 29.66 -68.02
CA GLU A 612 43.90 28.71 -67.21
C GLU A 612 44.01 27.25 -67.69
N ASN A 613 44.60 27.02 -68.87
CA ASN A 613 44.59 25.71 -69.51
C ASN A 613 45.86 24.90 -69.20
N SER A 614 45.73 23.88 -68.37
CA SER A 614 46.81 22.98 -67.95
C SER A 614 47.45 22.14 -69.06
N LEU A 615 46.94 22.22 -70.30
CA LEU A 615 47.52 21.59 -71.49
C LEU A 615 48.60 22.45 -72.16
N PHE A 616 48.93 23.61 -71.61
CA PHE A 616 49.96 24.52 -72.11
C PHE A 616 51.06 24.71 -71.05
N ILE A 617 52.29 24.97 -71.49
CA ILE A 617 53.44 25.17 -70.59
C ILE A 617 53.27 26.44 -69.74
N GLU A 618 52.56 27.43 -70.27
CA GLU A 618 52.32 28.72 -69.60
C GLU A 618 51.19 28.67 -68.56
N PHE A 619 50.62 27.50 -68.27
CA PHE A 619 49.56 27.34 -67.28
C PHE A 619 49.94 27.93 -65.92
N ASP A 620 49.13 28.87 -65.41
CA ASP A 620 49.25 29.41 -64.06
C ASP A 620 48.10 28.85 -63.20
N PRO A 621 48.41 28.00 -62.19
CA PRO A 621 47.39 27.41 -61.32
C PRO A 621 46.66 28.43 -60.43
N LEU A 622 47.11 29.70 -60.39
CA LEU A 622 46.47 30.78 -59.67
C LEU A 622 45.65 31.72 -60.57
N ALA A 623 45.71 31.56 -61.90
CA ALA A 623 44.91 32.34 -62.82
C ALA A 623 43.43 31.94 -62.74
N ASN A 624 42.55 32.94 -62.70
CA ASN A 624 41.09 32.77 -62.66
C ASN A 624 40.36 33.61 -63.72
N ILE A 625 41.13 34.20 -64.64
CA ILE A 625 40.63 34.69 -65.92
C ILE A 625 41.70 34.48 -67.01
N ASP A 626 41.32 33.86 -68.13
CA ASP A 626 42.22 33.67 -69.28
C ASP A 626 42.54 35.01 -69.96
N ASP A 627 43.83 35.38 -69.97
CA ASP A 627 44.33 36.58 -70.62
C ASP A 627 44.91 36.33 -72.02
N GLY A 628 44.79 35.09 -72.52
CA GLY A 628 45.23 34.68 -73.84
C GLY A 628 46.73 34.35 -73.92
N THR A 629 47.39 34.12 -72.78
CA THR A 629 48.81 33.76 -72.71
C THR A 629 49.13 32.29 -73.01
N CYS A 630 48.14 31.42 -73.23
CA CYS A 630 48.34 30.01 -73.60
C CYS A 630 48.85 29.86 -75.06
N GLU A 631 50.17 29.82 -75.27
CA GLU A 631 50.76 29.72 -76.61
C GLU A 631 51.40 28.36 -76.92
N THR A 632 52.04 27.70 -75.95
CA THR A 632 52.86 26.50 -76.20
C THR A 632 52.20 25.22 -75.69
N PRO A 633 51.72 24.30 -76.56
CA PRO A 633 51.13 23.04 -76.12
C PRO A 633 52.14 22.16 -75.37
N ARG A 634 51.71 21.59 -74.24
CA ARG A 634 52.46 20.66 -73.41
C ARG A 634 52.52 19.29 -74.08
N VAL A 635 53.73 18.78 -74.31
CA VAL A 635 54.03 17.48 -74.89
C VAL A 635 54.88 16.70 -73.89
N GLU A 636 54.21 15.76 -73.24
CA GLU A 636 54.75 14.92 -72.16
C GLU A 636 55.68 13.82 -72.70
N GLY A 637 56.80 13.60 -72.03
CA GLY A 637 57.71 12.48 -72.29
C GLY A 637 59.11 12.74 -71.74
N CYS A 638 59.95 11.72 -71.68
CA CYS A 638 61.30 11.87 -71.12
C CYS A 638 62.16 12.91 -71.86
N THR A 639 62.49 14.02 -71.19
CA THR A 639 63.30 15.12 -71.76
C THR A 639 64.81 14.94 -71.52
N SER A 640 65.22 13.94 -70.74
CA SER A 640 66.63 13.70 -70.38
C SER A 640 67.41 12.98 -71.48
N LEU A 641 68.44 13.63 -72.02
CA LEU A 641 69.30 13.10 -73.09
C LEU A 641 70.08 11.81 -72.73
N ILE A 642 70.16 11.47 -71.45
CA ILE A 642 70.91 10.31 -70.93
C ILE A 642 70.00 9.15 -70.50
N ALA A 643 68.68 9.27 -70.71
CA ALA A 643 67.72 8.19 -70.45
C ALA A 643 67.58 7.26 -71.66
N ASP A 644 67.33 5.99 -71.40
CA ASP A 644 67.19 4.95 -72.42
C ASP A 644 65.97 5.17 -73.34
N ASN A 645 64.98 5.95 -72.90
CA ASN A 645 63.75 6.26 -73.61
C ASN A 645 63.54 7.78 -73.86
N TYR A 646 64.63 8.54 -74.02
CA TYR A 646 64.58 9.97 -74.39
C TYR A 646 63.68 10.24 -75.61
N ASN A 647 62.77 11.23 -75.49
CA ASN A 647 61.89 11.69 -76.57
C ASN A 647 62.21 13.14 -76.97
N TYR A 648 62.69 13.33 -78.20
CA TYR A 648 63.09 14.65 -78.71
C TYR A 648 61.93 15.63 -78.99
N LEU A 649 60.68 15.15 -78.98
CA LEU A 649 59.48 15.98 -79.15
C LEU A 649 58.83 16.37 -77.82
N ALA A 650 59.29 15.78 -76.70
CA ALA A 650 58.77 16.15 -75.39
C ALA A 650 59.35 17.49 -74.95
N ASN A 651 58.48 18.39 -74.47
CA ASN A 651 58.84 19.67 -73.89
C ASN A 651 58.47 19.77 -72.40
N ASP A 652 57.90 18.69 -71.84
CA ASP A 652 57.67 18.52 -70.42
C ASP A 652 57.96 17.07 -70.00
N ASP A 653 58.71 16.91 -68.90
CA ASP A 653 59.17 15.61 -68.43
C ASP A 653 58.09 14.93 -67.58
N ASP A 654 57.51 13.86 -68.12
CA ASP A 654 56.43 13.10 -67.48
C ASP A 654 56.94 12.09 -66.44
N GLY A 655 58.25 12.13 -66.14
CA GLY A 655 58.91 11.21 -65.23
C GLY A 655 59.05 9.79 -65.77
N SER A 656 58.75 9.56 -67.06
CA SER A 656 58.87 8.24 -67.69
C SER A 656 60.31 7.84 -68.00
N CYS A 657 61.31 8.71 -67.76
CA CYS A 657 62.71 8.42 -68.05
C CYS A 657 63.20 7.11 -67.38
N THR A 658 63.68 6.17 -68.19
CA THR A 658 64.27 4.90 -67.73
C THR A 658 65.78 4.93 -67.86
N PHE A 659 66.49 4.46 -66.83
CA PHE A 659 67.97 4.48 -66.73
C PHE A 659 68.52 3.09 -66.36
N ASN A 660 68.02 2.05 -67.02
CA ASN A 660 68.26 0.65 -66.63
C ASN A 660 69.74 0.25 -66.69
N ASP A 661 70.54 0.91 -67.52
CA ASP A 661 71.99 0.68 -67.59
C ASP A 661 72.75 1.29 -66.39
N ILE A 662 72.19 2.30 -65.70
CA ILE A 662 72.80 2.95 -64.53
C ILE A 662 72.42 2.23 -63.21
N MET A 663 71.25 1.59 -63.15
CA MET A 663 70.75 0.91 -61.94
C MET A 663 71.46 -0.42 -61.60
N ASN A 664 72.13 -1.07 -62.55
CA ASN A 664 72.89 -2.30 -62.29
C ASN A 664 74.22 -2.06 -61.55
N GLU A 665 74.74 -0.83 -61.52
CA GLU A 665 75.91 -0.48 -60.71
C GLU A 665 75.54 -0.09 -59.27
N LEU A 666 74.28 0.33 -59.02
CA LEU A 666 73.80 0.83 -57.72
C LEU A 666 73.31 -0.29 -56.76
N SER A 667 72.96 -1.47 -57.27
CA SER A 667 72.42 -2.59 -56.48
C SER A 667 73.42 -3.26 -55.54
N SER A 668 74.70 -2.88 -55.58
CA SER A 668 75.75 -3.37 -54.68
C SER A 668 75.91 -2.53 -53.40
N ALA A 669 75.19 -1.41 -53.26
CA ALA A 669 75.21 -0.53 -52.10
C ALA A 669 73.99 -0.66 -51.17
N ASN A 670 72.92 -1.35 -51.60
CA ASN A 670 71.64 -1.37 -50.89
C ASN A 670 71.50 -2.49 -49.83
N ASP A 671 72.35 -3.52 -49.86
CA ASP A 671 72.33 -4.60 -48.85
C ASP A 671 72.78 -4.14 -47.45
N SER A 672 73.46 -3.00 -47.34
CA SER A 672 73.93 -2.45 -46.05
C SER A 672 72.90 -1.57 -45.31
N LEU A 673 71.77 -1.23 -45.94
CA LEU A 673 70.72 -0.40 -45.32
C LEU A 673 69.64 -1.21 -44.60
N ILE A 674 69.54 -2.51 -44.89
CA ILE A 674 68.50 -3.39 -44.33
C ILE A 674 68.82 -3.80 -42.88
N GLU A 675 70.09 -3.86 -42.47
CA GLU A 675 70.48 -4.14 -41.08
C GLU A 675 70.30 -2.95 -40.10
N LEU A 676 70.03 -1.72 -40.59
CA LEU A 676 69.82 -0.56 -39.71
C LEU A 676 68.34 -0.36 -39.32
N ASN A 677 67.40 -0.88 -40.11
CA ASN A 677 65.96 -0.67 -39.91
C ASN A 677 65.35 -1.56 -38.81
N ASP A 678 65.99 -2.70 -38.50
CA ASP A 678 65.57 -3.60 -37.42
C ASP A 678 65.96 -3.11 -36.00
N LEU A 679 66.69 -1.99 -35.89
CA LEU A 679 67.06 -1.34 -34.61
C LEU A 679 66.15 -0.15 -34.23
N VAL A 680 65.34 0.37 -35.17
CA VAL A 680 64.46 1.54 -34.93
C VAL A 680 63.09 1.13 -34.35
N ILE A 681 62.71 -0.14 -34.50
CA ILE A 681 61.41 -0.67 -34.03
C ILE A 681 61.39 -0.90 -32.49
N ASN A 682 62.53 -0.77 -31.81
CA ASN A 682 62.66 -1.06 -30.37
C ASN A 682 63.03 0.13 -29.47
N CYS A 683 62.71 1.37 -29.84
CA CYS A 683 62.81 2.52 -28.93
C CYS A 683 61.52 3.34 -28.85
N SER A 684 60.40 2.68 -28.54
CA SER A 684 59.24 3.32 -27.92
C SER A 684 59.53 3.48 -26.42
N ALA A 685 60.36 4.46 -26.07
CA ALA A 685 60.45 5.01 -24.72
C ALA A 685 61.11 6.40 -24.78
N THR A 686 60.52 7.34 -24.03
CA THR A 686 60.98 8.72 -23.73
C THR A 686 60.78 9.78 -24.81
N LEU A 687 59.52 10.21 -25.01
CA LEU A 687 59.24 11.55 -25.52
C LEU A 687 59.52 12.56 -24.40
N GLU A 688 60.56 13.37 -24.56
CA GLU A 688 60.80 14.53 -23.70
C GLU A 688 59.63 15.53 -23.84
N PRO A 689 59.10 16.08 -22.72
CA PRO A 689 58.06 17.09 -22.80
C PRO A 689 58.59 18.36 -23.48
N ILE A 690 57.72 19.00 -24.29
CA ILE A 690 58.04 20.29 -24.93
C ILE A 690 57.90 21.38 -23.88
N TYR A 691 59.02 22.00 -23.54
CA TYR A 691 59.08 23.12 -22.60
C TYR A 691 58.81 24.46 -23.33
N LEU A 692 58.02 25.32 -22.70
CA LEU A 692 57.57 26.62 -23.19
C LEU A 692 57.95 27.70 -22.18
N ASP A 693 58.62 28.75 -22.63
CA ASP A 693 58.86 29.93 -21.81
C ASP A 693 57.68 30.90 -21.98
N LEU A 694 56.92 31.11 -20.91
CA LEU A 694 55.76 32.01 -20.89
C LEU A 694 56.20 33.38 -20.40
N VAL A 695 56.18 34.37 -21.28
CA VAL A 695 56.60 35.74 -20.95
C VAL A 695 55.50 36.54 -20.26
N GLU A 696 55.87 37.54 -19.46
CA GLU A 696 54.90 38.48 -18.89
C GLU A 696 54.16 39.21 -20.03
N GLY A 697 52.83 39.26 -19.98
CA GLY A 697 52.00 39.77 -21.07
C GLY A 697 51.36 38.66 -21.92
N TRP A 698 51.13 38.93 -23.20
CA TRP A 698 50.42 38.01 -24.09
C TRP A 698 51.36 36.96 -24.70
N ASN A 699 50.97 35.70 -24.61
CA ASN A 699 51.61 34.54 -25.20
C ASN A 699 50.62 33.83 -26.12
N THR A 700 51.11 33.23 -27.19
CA THR A 700 50.34 32.29 -28.00
C THR A 700 50.94 30.91 -27.80
N ILE A 701 50.14 29.97 -27.32
CA ILE A 701 50.56 28.60 -27.03
C ILE A 701 49.75 27.61 -27.87
N GLY A 702 50.38 26.54 -28.34
CA GLY A 702 49.69 25.41 -28.97
C GLY A 702 49.60 24.24 -27.99
N PHE A 703 48.45 23.55 -27.93
CA PHE A 703 48.31 22.36 -27.09
C PHE A 703 48.90 21.12 -27.77
N THR A 704 49.88 20.48 -27.12
CA THR A 704 50.78 19.49 -27.75
C THR A 704 50.56 18.04 -27.30
N LEU A 705 49.67 17.80 -26.33
CA LEU A 705 49.31 16.43 -25.93
C LEU A 705 48.35 15.81 -26.96
N ARG A 706 48.33 14.47 -27.03
CA ARG A 706 47.59 13.73 -28.05
C ARG A 706 46.10 13.52 -27.73
N SER A 707 45.69 13.78 -26.48
CA SER A 707 44.32 13.65 -25.99
C SER A 707 43.82 14.99 -25.44
N PRO A 708 42.54 15.33 -25.61
CA PRO A 708 41.93 16.50 -24.97
C PRO A 708 42.08 16.48 -23.45
N GLN A 709 42.15 17.66 -22.84
CA GLN A 709 42.37 17.80 -21.39
C GLN A 709 41.73 19.08 -20.84
N ASP A 710 41.07 19.03 -19.69
CA ASP A 710 40.37 20.18 -19.10
C ASP A 710 41.32 21.37 -18.86
N VAL A 711 40.92 22.57 -19.30
CA VAL A 711 41.77 23.78 -19.22
C VAL A 711 42.07 24.19 -17.78
N VAL A 712 41.14 23.98 -16.84
CA VAL A 712 41.29 24.36 -15.43
C VAL A 712 42.29 23.43 -14.76
N GLU A 713 42.16 22.12 -14.94
CA GLU A 713 43.10 21.14 -14.38
C GLU A 713 44.50 21.27 -14.98
N THR A 714 44.58 21.43 -16.31
CA THR A 714 45.86 21.58 -17.02
C THR A 714 46.65 22.79 -16.53
N LEU A 715 45.98 23.92 -16.25
CA LEU A 715 46.62 25.17 -15.85
C LEU A 715 46.68 25.38 -14.33
N ALA A 716 46.14 24.46 -13.53
CA ALA A 716 46.14 24.55 -12.06
C ALA A 716 47.52 24.89 -11.46
N PRO A 717 48.66 24.35 -11.95
CA PRO A 717 49.98 24.66 -11.39
C PRO A 717 50.43 26.13 -11.57
N ILE A 718 49.85 26.84 -12.54
CA ILE A 718 50.23 28.21 -12.91
C ILE A 718 49.05 29.19 -12.90
N VAL A 719 47.93 28.80 -12.29
CA VAL A 719 46.66 29.54 -12.34
C VAL A 719 46.77 30.95 -11.76
N ASP A 720 47.55 31.12 -10.68
CA ASP A 720 47.75 32.41 -10.00
C ASP A 720 48.58 33.41 -10.84
N GLN A 721 49.30 32.92 -11.86
CA GLN A 721 50.09 33.71 -12.78
C GLN A 721 49.32 34.07 -14.05
N ILE A 722 48.09 33.59 -14.22
CA ILE A 722 47.27 33.78 -15.42
C ILE A 722 46.18 34.82 -15.18
N LYS A 723 46.11 35.83 -16.06
CA LYS A 723 45.00 36.79 -16.09
C LYS A 723 43.79 36.24 -16.82
N ILE A 724 44.01 35.76 -18.04
CA ILE A 724 42.95 35.29 -18.93
C ILE A 724 43.57 34.43 -20.03
N ILE A 725 42.86 33.41 -20.46
CA ILE A 725 43.15 32.63 -21.67
C ILE A 725 41.95 32.67 -22.61
N LYS A 726 42.20 32.65 -23.92
CA LYS A 726 41.17 32.67 -24.97
C LYS A 726 41.46 31.63 -26.06
N ASN A 727 40.41 31.01 -26.60
CA ASN A 727 40.49 30.22 -27.83
C ASN A 727 40.19 31.10 -29.07
N ASN A 728 40.24 30.49 -30.26
CA ASN A 728 39.99 31.19 -31.52
C ASN A 728 38.55 31.71 -31.67
N ASP A 729 37.58 31.07 -31.02
CA ASP A 729 36.16 31.46 -31.04
C ASP A 729 35.85 32.57 -30.02
N GLY A 730 36.85 33.07 -29.30
CA GLY A 730 36.71 34.15 -28.33
C GLY A 730 36.16 33.72 -26.97
N GLN A 731 35.93 32.42 -26.76
CA GLN A 731 35.64 31.86 -25.44
C GLN A 731 36.87 32.00 -24.55
N PHE A 732 36.65 32.21 -23.25
CA PHE A 732 37.73 32.51 -22.33
C PHE A 732 37.63 31.77 -21.00
N TYR A 733 38.79 31.59 -20.37
CA TYR A 733 38.90 31.21 -18.96
C TYR A 733 39.59 32.34 -18.19
N TRP A 734 38.95 32.81 -17.12
CA TRP A 734 39.39 33.95 -16.30
C TRP A 734 39.50 33.57 -14.82
N PRO A 735 40.69 33.19 -14.33
CA PRO A 735 40.85 32.75 -12.95
C PRO A 735 40.62 33.85 -11.89
N GLU A 736 41.07 35.08 -12.16
CA GLU A 736 41.04 36.20 -11.18
C GLU A 736 39.63 36.74 -10.86
N MET A 737 38.63 36.55 -11.72
CA MET A 737 37.26 37.11 -11.55
C MET A 737 36.23 36.09 -11.06
N GLY A 738 36.68 34.93 -10.55
CA GLY A 738 35.85 33.75 -10.25
C GLY A 738 35.95 32.74 -11.42
N PRO A 739 35.96 31.41 -11.18
CA PRO A 739 36.39 30.41 -12.16
C PRO A 739 35.35 30.24 -13.29
N PHE A 740 35.31 31.22 -14.19
CA PHE A 740 34.45 31.23 -15.35
C PHE A 740 35.25 30.63 -16.50
N ASN A 741 34.97 29.36 -16.83
CA ASN A 741 35.58 28.64 -17.94
C ASN A 741 34.53 28.41 -19.05
N GLN A 742 34.65 29.15 -20.16
CA GLN A 742 33.84 28.92 -21.37
C GLN A 742 34.55 28.07 -22.42
N ILE A 743 35.83 27.74 -22.21
CA ILE A 743 36.64 26.97 -23.16
C ILE A 743 36.39 25.46 -23.00
N GLY A 744 36.18 25.00 -21.76
CA GLY A 744 36.11 23.57 -21.45
C GLY A 744 37.50 22.94 -21.53
N ASP A 745 37.76 22.19 -22.59
CA ASP A 745 39.00 21.42 -22.80
C ASP A 745 40.00 22.10 -23.75
N PHE A 746 41.28 21.85 -23.51
CA PHE A 746 42.32 21.97 -24.51
C PHE A 746 42.16 20.86 -25.56
N ILE A 747 42.14 21.23 -26.84
CA ILE A 747 41.99 20.30 -27.96
C ILE A 747 43.33 20.13 -28.69
N PRO A 748 43.83 18.89 -28.92
CA PRO A 748 45.08 18.64 -29.63
C PRO A 748 45.15 19.36 -30.98
N GLY A 749 46.25 20.08 -31.22
CA GLY A 749 46.48 20.83 -32.46
C GLY A 749 45.85 22.22 -32.51
N GLN A 750 45.14 22.67 -31.46
CA GLN A 750 44.63 24.04 -31.37
C GLN A 750 45.60 25.00 -30.65
N GLY A 751 45.47 26.29 -30.98
CA GLY A 751 46.21 27.39 -30.39
C GLY A 751 45.35 28.26 -29.48
N TYR A 752 45.96 28.77 -28.40
CA TYR A 752 45.30 29.57 -27.38
C TYR A 752 46.12 30.82 -27.06
N LEU A 753 45.43 31.91 -26.77
CA LEU A 753 46.04 33.18 -26.40
C LEU A 753 45.98 33.37 -24.89
N LEU A 754 47.13 33.35 -24.24
CA LEU A 754 47.29 33.35 -22.78
C LEU A 754 47.93 34.66 -22.30
N LYS A 755 47.32 35.34 -21.34
CA LYS A 755 47.90 36.53 -20.70
C LYS A 755 48.47 36.21 -19.32
N MET A 756 49.77 36.40 -19.17
CA MET A 756 50.51 36.15 -17.93
C MET A 756 50.75 37.43 -17.13
N ASN A 757 50.78 37.31 -15.80
CA ASN A 757 51.19 38.34 -14.85
C ASN A 757 52.68 38.34 -14.56
N THR A 758 53.34 37.19 -14.73
CA THR A 758 54.77 37.00 -14.42
C THR A 758 55.38 36.02 -15.41
N PHE A 759 56.69 36.15 -15.66
CA PHE A 759 57.45 35.21 -16.49
C PHE A 759 57.54 33.82 -15.83
N ILE A 760 57.37 32.76 -16.61
CA ILE A 760 57.59 31.35 -16.22
C ILE A 760 58.51 30.71 -17.26
N GLU A 761 59.62 30.14 -16.78
CA GLU A 761 60.58 29.41 -17.62
C GLU A 761 60.19 27.94 -17.68
N SER A 762 60.29 27.33 -18.86
CA SER A 762 60.17 25.89 -19.08
C SER A 762 58.87 25.27 -18.55
N TYR A 763 57.72 25.88 -18.84
CA TYR A 763 56.41 25.27 -18.61
C TYR A 763 56.15 24.14 -19.61
N TYR A 764 55.54 23.04 -19.18
CA TYR A 764 55.06 21.98 -20.08
C TYR A 764 53.66 21.56 -19.64
N PHE A 765 52.86 21.05 -20.58
CA PHE A 765 51.52 20.55 -20.25
C PHE A 765 51.63 19.28 -19.39
N PRO A 766 51.06 19.26 -18.16
CA PRO A 766 51.08 18.08 -17.32
C PRO A 766 50.22 16.98 -17.95
N ILE A 767 50.67 15.72 -17.87
CA ILE A 767 49.81 14.57 -18.17
C ILE A 767 48.93 14.37 -16.93
N THR A 768 47.63 14.64 -17.03
CA THR A 768 46.65 14.28 -16.00
C THR A 768 45.95 12.99 -16.43
N ASP A 769 45.71 12.09 -15.48
CA ASP A 769 45.05 10.79 -15.71
C ASP A 769 43.54 10.92 -15.88
#